data_AF-A0A2V1DX70-F1
#
_entry.id   AF-A0A2V1DX70-F1
#
_cell.length_a   1.000
_cell.length_b   1.000
_cell.length_c   1.000
_cell.angle_alpha   90.00
_cell.angle_beta   90.00
_cell.angle_gamma   90.00
#
_symmetry.space_group_name_H-M   'P 1'
#
loop_
_entity.id
_entity.type
_entity.pdbx_description
1 polymer ?
#
loop_
_entity_poly.entity_id
_entity_poly.type
_entity_poly.pdbx_seq_one_letter_code
_entity_poly.pdbx_strand_id
1 'polypeptide(L)'
;MGRANFTQCGALYMSSPDLVKRFGYRGPVRLSSPNPQTQITHEGCVALCGRGNEYYPWSAVAATITTWILPILGTLLQAPFESNSFWRTVKAINRWIGSPISSLTFILWDIEISGKCALFVDMATPYEAPIPDEDSEFSSIRDSFYLLMNLNQYKMKPVISMTREAEGLLRIVLFSKELKLLGTRKTLSQLRKNLARDLRINRRRGVVPVFISTLWFVVAVGLSIQAAFGDLGNNLQAHALALGLFVCWFPILILCSILDRNPMASDDIQRKLNKMVDLVCVSLQNEEICNNYISSFRELPQSQKMAYWVHKITEKAHYIQGDYFCGFAGQARTRFHYGAAHAILVDIEKAYLAERGRNWLADPNEARASLVLGQVDHGFTWFDGRIFWQLAASVFIVGGTSAGAFVLSFNTPTVGLGCRTGGYLVFFTVALALLVAEMLVWWFTSPAESKIRRHFEDLRNLTARNWFQRVVFTPLEFANMVWLCYLLMAQTVGAFNNCTCMASIWGGNGGYIDFDTLNQVNSPMVEKYWKQGTIITCVIMGIGMAYIVLEWLLQAHLCTENYKDAMAGLIRVRRFRRYTYWIRYPSALLMIIITNSLSAIRIRESSERKVLVWSRETKYRPTVGQMIMRLATDAQSLPFQGIGDSGERFGEESKTEGDTENNMVEGTEVDCAHSGPLREANRVRNWDEEKGGYQG
;
A
#
# COMPACT_ATOMS: atom_id res chain seq x y z
N MET A 1 12.61 32.42 -36.42
CA MET A 1 11.13 32.49 -36.38
C MET A 1 10.75 33.59 -35.40
N GLY A 2 9.94 34.56 -35.81
CA GLY A 2 9.56 35.70 -34.97
C GLY A 2 8.73 35.27 -33.75
N ARG A 3 8.90 35.97 -32.63
CA ARG A 3 8.06 35.82 -31.43
C ARG A 3 6.64 36.28 -31.77
N ALA A 4 5.63 35.48 -31.44
CA ALA A 4 4.24 35.90 -31.63
C ALA A 4 3.88 37.00 -30.61
N ASN A 5 3.09 37.97 -31.03
CA ASN A 5 2.51 39.00 -30.17
C ASN A 5 1.01 39.10 -30.49
N PHE A 6 0.20 38.40 -29.70
CA PHE A 6 -1.25 38.32 -29.92
C PHE A 6 -1.94 39.66 -29.75
N THR A 7 -1.39 40.56 -28.92
CA THR A 7 -1.94 41.92 -28.74
C THR A 7 -1.81 42.73 -30.04
N GLN A 8 -0.63 42.70 -30.66
CA GLN A 8 -0.40 43.38 -31.94
C GLN A 8 -1.17 42.74 -33.09
N CYS A 9 -1.21 41.41 -33.16
CA CYS A 9 -1.99 40.71 -34.18
C CYS A 9 -3.49 41.02 -34.07
N GLY A 10 -4.02 41.01 -32.84
CA GLY A 10 -5.43 41.26 -32.58
C GLY A 10 -5.82 42.67 -33.02
N ALA A 11 -5.00 43.66 -32.71
CA ALA A 11 -5.20 45.03 -33.19
C ALA A 11 -5.18 45.12 -34.73
N LEU A 12 -4.27 44.41 -35.40
CA LEU A 12 -4.20 44.36 -36.87
C LEU A 12 -5.45 43.70 -37.48
N TYR A 13 -5.90 42.59 -36.89
CA TYR A 13 -7.09 41.87 -37.33
C TYR A 13 -8.35 42.72 -37.18
N MET A 14 -8.57 43.30 -36.00
CA MET A 14 -9.76 44.08 -35.68
C MET A 14 -9.83 45.42 -36.46
N SER A 15 -8.70 45.97 -36.88
CA SER A 15 -8.65 47.21 -37.67
C SER A 15 -8.88 47.00 -39.17
N SER A 16 -8.76 45.76 -39.68
CA SER A 16 -8.76 45.48 -41.13
C SER A 16 -10.00 44.70 -41.57
N PRO A 17 -11.00 45.33 -42.21
CA PRO A 17 -12.23 44.65 -42.63
C PRO A 17 -11.98 43.51 -43.64
N ASP A 18 -10.93 43.62 -44.46
CA ASP A 18 -10.55 42.56 -45.40
C ASP A 18 -10.07 41.29 -44.69
N LEU A 19 -9.32 41.43 -43.60
CA LEU A 19 -8.87 40.29 -42.79
C LEU A 19 -10.04 39.63 -42.08
N VAL A 20 -10.97 40.42 -41.54
CA VAL A 20 -12.21 39.92 -40.93
C VAL A 20 -13.06 39.14 -41.93
N LYS A 21 -13.22 39.66 -43.16
CA LYS A 21 -13.97 38.98 -44.22
C LYS A 21 -13.33 37.63 -44.61
N ARG A 22 -12.00 37.56 -44.60
CA ARG A 22 -11.23 36.39 -45.04
C ARG A 22 -11.07 35.33 -43.95
N PHE A 23 -10.79 35.74 -42.72
CA PHE A 23 -10.39 34.83 -41.63
C PHE A 23 -11.36 34.81 -40.45
N GLY A 24 -12.45 35.57 -40.50
CA GLY A 24 -13.46 35.61 -39.44
C GLY A 24 -14.12 34.27 -39.21
N TYR A 25 -14.13 33.86 -37.95
CA TYR A 25 -14.77 32.63 -37.54
C TYR A 25 -16.29 32.81 -37.52
N ARG A 26 -17.01 31.87 -38.16
CA ARG A 26 -18.48 31.86 -38.24
C ARG A 26 -19.09 30.55 -37.71
N GLY A 27 -18.26 29.69 -37.13
CA GLY A 27 -18.70 28.42 -36.57
C GLY A 27 -19.40 28.60 -35.21
N PRO A 28 -19.78 27.50 -34.56
CA PRO A 28 -20.34 27.54 -33.21
C PRO A 28 -19.29 28.07 -32.22
N VAL A 29 -19.72 29.00 -31.36
CA VAL A 29 -18.93 29.62 -30.28
C VAL A 29 -19.59 29.24 -28.95
N ARG A 30 -18.80 28.98 -27.91
CA ARG A 30 -19.30 28.68 -26.56
C ARG A 30 -18.74 29.70 -25.56
N LEU A 31 -19.55 30.05 -24.55
CA LEU A 31 -19.25 31.01 -23.47
C LEU A 31 -19.10 32.48 -23.87
N SER A 32 -18.87 32.78 -25.15
CA SER A 32 -18.91 34.13 -25.74
C SER A 32 -19.93 34.23 -26.88
N SER A 33 -20.36 35.45 -27.19
CA SER A 33 -21.25 35.73 -28.33
C SER A 33 -20.47 35.60 -29.65
N PRO A 34 -21.04 35.00 -30.71
CA PRO A 34 -20.40 34.97 -32.01
C PRO A 34 -20.12 36.37 -32.54
N ASN A 35 -18.85 36.72 -32.71
CA ASN A 35 -18.41 37.99 -33.25
C ASN A 35 -17.22 37.79 -34.21
N PRO A 36 -17.47 37.71 -35.53
CA PRO A 36 -16.41 37.54 -36.51
C PRO A 36 -15.38 38.68 -36.49
N GLN A 37 -15.70 39.87 -35.96
CA GLN A 37 -14.77 40.99 -35.89
C GLN A 37 -13.64 40.77 -34.88
N THR A 38 -13.89 39.99 -33.82
CA THR A 38 -12.90 39.69 -32.77
C THR A 38 -12.42 38.24 -32.85
N GLN A 39 -13.23 37.35 -33.42
CA GLN A 39 -12.97 35.91 -33.50
C GLN A 39 -12.34 35.53 -34.84
N ILE A 40 -11.10 35.05 -34.78
CA ILE A 40 -10.34 34.60 -35.94
C ILE A 40 -10.27 33.07 -36.01
N THR A 41 -10.29 32.52 -37.22
CA THR A 41 -9.97 31.11 -37.48
C THR A 41 -8.51 30.77 -37.15
N HIS A 42 -8.23 29.51 -36.84
CA HIS A 42 -6.85 29.03 -36.62
C HIS A 42 -5.91 29.38 -37.79
N GLU A 43 -6.34 29.18 -39.04
CA GLU A 43 -5.54 29.49 -40.23
C GLU A 43 -5.21 30.98 -40.32
N GLY A 44 -6.19 31.85 -40.02
CA GLY A 44 -5.97 33.29 -39.94
C GLY A 44 -4.99 33.68 -38.85
N CYS A 45 -5.08 33.08 -37.67
CA CYS A 45 -4.12 33.33 -36.59
C CYS A 45 -2.70 32.96 -37.01
N VAL A 46 -2.51 31.78 -37.62
CA VAL A 46 -1.18 31.35 -38.09
C VAL A 46 -0.66 32.28 -39.19
N ALA A 47 -1.54 32.79 -40.06
CA ALA A 47 -1.15 33.74 -41.10
C ALA A 47 -0.74 35.11 -40.56
N LEU A 48 -1.41 35.60 -39.51
CA LEU A 48 -1.15 36.94 -38.92
C LEU A 48 -0.08 36.94 -37.84
N CYS A 49 -0.11 35.97 -36.92
CA CYS A 49 0.81 35.87 -35.78
C CYS A 49 1.98 34.93 -35.98
N GLY A 50 1.94 34.10 -37.03
CA GLY A 50 2.91 33.04 -37.23
C GLY A 50 2.69 31.83 -36.33
N ARG A 51 3.64 30.89 -36.38
CA ARG A 51 3.63 29.63 -35.60
C ARG A 51 4.39 29.73 -34.27
N GLY A 52 4.87 30.91 -33.90
CA GLY A 52 5.66 31.14 -32.70
C GLY A 52 4.82 31.10 -31.41
N ASN A 53 5.50 31.10 -30.26
CA ASN A 53 4.87 31.19 -28.94
C ASN A 53 4.97 32.61 -28.38
N GLU A 54 3.96 33.04 -27.63
CA GLU A 54 4.00 34.22 -26.78
C GLU A 54 4.35 33.82 -25.33
N TYR A 55 5.65 33.82 -25.02
CA TYR A 55 6.13 33.51 -23.67
C TYR A 55 5.71 34.57 -22.64
N TYR A 56 5.37 34.10 -21.43
CA TYR A 56 5.03 34.96 -20.31
C TYR A 56 6.21 35.84 -19.88
N PRO A 57 5.94 37.03 -19.30
CA PRO A 57 6.98 37.83 -18.68
C PRO A 57 7.60 37.10 -17.48
N TRP A 58 8.87 37.39 -17.19
CA TRP A 58 9.61 36.73 -16.10
C TRP A 58 8.89 36.82 -14.75
N SER A 59 8.20 37.93 -14.46
CA SER A 59 7.42 38.10 -13.22
C SER A 59 6.34 37.02 -13.06
N ALA A 60 5.62 36.69 -14.12
CA ALA A 60 4.58 35.66 -14.11
C ALA A 60 5.18 34.24 -14.04
N VAL A 61 6.29 34.01 -14.75
CA VAL A 61 7.05 32.75 -14.68
C VAL A 61 7.54 32.52 -13.25
N ALA A 62 8.20 33.51 -12.65
CA ALA A 62 8.73 33.47 -11.29
C ALA A 62 7.62 33.22 -10.26
N ALA A 63 6.47 33.91 -10.39
CA ALA A 63 5.32 33.69 -9.52
C ALA A 63 4.78 32.25 -9.61
N THR A 64 4.71 31.67 -10.81
CA THR A 64 4.26 30.29 -10.99
C THR A 64 5.27 29.29 -10.38
N ILE A 65 6.56 29.55 -10.56
CA ILE A 65 7.64 28.74 -9.97
C ILE A 65 7.55 28.76 -8.44
N THR A 66 7.41 29.93 -7.83
CA THR A 66 7.38 30.07 -6.36
C THR A 66 6.10 29.50 -5.76
N THR A 67 4.96 29.61 -6.43
CA THR A 67 3.68 29.11 -5.94
C THR A 67 3.52 27.60 -6.10
N TRP A 68 4.01 27.01 -7.19
CA TRP A 68 3.72 25.60 -7.51
C TRP A 68 4.96 24.72 -7.57
N ILE A 69 5.98 25.13 -8.34
CA ILE A 69 7.15 24.27 -8.58
C ILE A 69 7.98 24.10 -7.30
N LEU A 70 8.27 25.18 -6.58
CA LEU A 70 9.07 25.11 -5.35
C LEU A 70 8.37 24.31 -4.24
N PRO A 71 7.06 24.48 -3.95
CA PRO A 71 6.37 23.64 -2.97
C PRO A 71 6.32 22.16 -3.36
N ILE A 72 6.10 21.84 -4.65
CA ILE A 72 6.13 20.45 -5.13
C ILE A 72 7.52 19.85 -4.93
N LEU A 73 8.59 20.56 -5.32
CA LEU A 73 9.96 20.12 -5.08
C LEU A 73 10.23 19.98 -3.58
N GLY A 74 9.75 20.90 -2.76
CA GLY A 74 9.84 20.83 -1.30
C GLY A 74 9.18 19.56 -0.73
N THR A 75 7.98 19.21 -1.21
CA THR A 75 7.30 17.96 -0.82
C THR A 75 8.04 16.72 -1.35
N LEU A 76 8.57 16.76 -2.58
CA LEU A 76 9.36 15.67 -3.15
C LEU A 76 10.65 15.44 -2.36
N LEU A 77 11.35 16.48 -1.93
CA LEU A 77 12.58 16.38 -1.12
C LEU A 77 12.34 15.75 0.26
N GLN A 78 11.10 15.82 0.76
CA GLN A 78 10.69 15.18 2.00
C GLN A 78 10.23 13.73 1.78
N ALA A 79 10.16 13.28 0.53
CA ALA A 79 9.81 11.91 0.22
C ALA A 79 10.83 10.94 0.85
N PRO A 80 10.39 9.73 1.17
CA PRO A 80 11.16 8.83 2.01
C PRO A 80 12.28 8.12 1.24
N PHE A 81 13.31 8.86 0.83
CA PHE A 81 14.44 8.34 0.07
C PHE A 81 15.37 7.45 0.92
N GLU A 82 16.01 6.51 0.23
CA GLU A 82 17.07 5.67 0.77
C GLU A 82 18.41 6.39 0.57
N SER A 83 19.21 6.48 1.64
CA SER A 83 20.56 7.05 1.58
C SER A 83 21.48 6.14 0.75
N ASN A 84 22.40 6.73 -0.01
CA ASN A 84 23.44 6.02 -0.76
C ASN A 84 22.93 5.06 -1.88
N SER A 85 21.67 5.21 -2.35
CA SER A 85 21.11 4.39 -3.44
C SER A 85 20.44 5.21 -4.54
N PHE A 86 21.23 6.08 -5.20
CA PHE A 86 20.75 7.02 -6.23
C PHE A 86 19.76 6.41 -7.24
N TRP A 87 20.12 5.29 -7.87
CA TRP A 87 19.26 4.64 -8.88
C TRP A 87 17.98 4.04 -8.31
N ARG A 88 17.96 3.61 -7.04
CA ARG A 88 16.72 3.14 -6.39
C ARG A 88 15.79 4.32 -6.15
N THR A 89 16.34 5.45 -5.73
CA THR A 89 15.60 6.71 -5.58
C THR A 89 15.02 7.22 -6.89
N VAL A 90 15.82 7.26 -7.96
CA VAL A 90 15.33 7.67 -9.31
C VAL A 90 14.20 6.75 -9.79
N LYS A 91 14.33 5.44 -9.61
CA LYS A 91 13.27 4.48 -9.98
C LYS A 91 11.99 4.67 -9.16
N ALA A 92 12.11 4.97 -7.87
CA ALA A 92 10.96 5.28 -7.02
C ALA A 92 10.24 6.55 -7.48
N ILE A 93 10.98 7.62 -7.76
CA ILE A 93 10.42 8.88 -8.31
C ILE A 93 9.72 8.62 -9.64
N ASN A 94 10.36 7.89 -10.55
CA ASN A 94 9.79 7.52 -11.84
C ASN A 94 8.45 6.81 -11.69
N ARG A 95 8.36 5.88 -10.73
CA ARG A 95 7.13 5.14 -10.47
C ARG A 95 6.04 6.00 -9.83
N TRP A 96 6.39 6.78 -8.80
CA TRP A 96 5.44 7.66 -8.10
C TRP A 96 4.84 8.71 -9.03
N ILE A 97 5.67 9.34 -9.88
CA ILE A 97 5.23 10.41 -10.77
C ILE A 97 4.65 9.85 -12.08
N GLY A 98 5.26 8.81 -12.64
CA GLY A 98 4.84 8.20 -13.91
C GLY A 98 3.59 7.31 -13.79
N SER A 99 3.36 6.71 -12.62
CA SER A 99 2.20 5.86 -12.33
C SER A 99 1.59 6.17 -10.96
N PRO A 100 1.07 7.38 -10.76
CA PRO A 100 0.61 7.82 -9.44
C PRO A 100 -0.57 6.99 -8.92
N ILE A 101 -1.47 6.54 -9.82
CA ILE A 101 -2.65 5.75 -9.44
C ILE A 101 -2.24 4.37 -8.91
N SER A 102 -1.33 3.69 -9.61
CA SER A 102 -0.78 2.40 -9.17
C SER A 102 -0.01 2.55 -7.87
N SER A 103 0.86 3.56 -7.80
CA SER A 103 1.64 3.85 -6.59
C SER A 103 0.75 4.08 -5.38
N LEU A 104 -0.25 4.94 -5.51
CA LEU A 104 -1.19 5.25 -4.44
C LEU A 104 -2.01 4.00 -4.03
N THR A 105 -2.36 3.13 -4.98
CA THR A 105 -3.10 1.88 -4.68
C THR A 105 -2.33 0.98 -3.72
N PHE A 106 -1.04 0.74 -4.00
CA PHE A 106 -0.21 -0.10 -3.12
C PHE A 106 0.09 0.57 -1.78
N ILE A 107 0.31 1.89 -1.74
CA ILE A 107 0.53 2.59 -0.47
C ILE A 107 -0.73 2.55 0.40
N LEU A 108 -1.91 2.82 -0.18
CA LEU A 108 -3.18 2.75 0.55
C LEU A 108 -3.48 1.32 1.04
N TRP A 109 -3.09 0.31 0.27
CA TRP A 109 -3.14 -1.09 0.68
C TRP A 109 -2.27 -1.36 1.91
N ASP A 110 -1.02 -0.89 1.93
CA ASP A 110 -0.12 -1.06 3.08
C ASP A 110 -0.62 -0.30 4.33
N ILE A 111 -1.24 0.88 4.14
CA ILE A 111 -1.92 1.63 5.21
C ILE A 111 -3.12 0.84 5.75
N GLU A 112 -3.92 0.20 4.88
CA GLU A 112 -5.04 -0.65 5.32
C GLU A 112 -4.57 -1.85 6.15
N ILE A 113 -3.50 -2.52 5.72
CA ILE A 113 -2.87 -3.63 6.44
C ILE A 113 -2.42 -3.16 7.83
N SER A 114 -1.74 -2.02 7.90
CA SER A 114 -1.32 -1.40 9.17
C SER A 114 -2.51 -1.08 10.08
N GLY A 115 -3.62 -0.60 9.49
CA GLY A 115 -4.88 -0.33 10.17
C GLY A 115 -5.53 -1.59 10.74
N LYS A 116 -5.42 -2.73 10.05
CA LYS A 116 -5.89 -4.04 10.54
C LYS A 116 -5.05 -4.55 11.70
N CYS A 117 -3.72 -4.45 11.63
CA CYS A 117 -2.84 -4.76 12.77
C CYS A 117 -3.27 -3.95 14.02
N ALA A 118 -3.51 -2.65 13.85
CA ALA A 118 -3.95 -1.75 14.92
C ALA A 118 -5.34 -2.14 15.47
N LEU A 119 -6.25 -2.56 14.59
CA LEU A 119 -7.57 -3.05 14.99
C LEU A 119 -7.48 -4.35 15.81
N PHE A 120 -6.65 -5.31 15.39
CA PHE A 120 -6.52 -6.60 16.07
C PHE A 120 -5.96 -6.42 17.48
N VAL A 121 -4.97 -5.54 17.65
CA VAL A 121 -4.46 -5.15 18.97
C VAL A 121 -5.52 -4.45 19.80
N ASP A 122 -6.28 -3.48 19.25
CA ASP A 122 -7.38 -2.83 20.01
C ASP A 122 -8.43 -3.83 20.52
N MET A 123 -8.75 -4.83 19.69
CA MET A 123 -9.76 -5.85 19.98
C MET A 123 -9.25 -6.97 20.90
N ALA A 124 -7.95 -7.00 21.23
CA ALA A 124 -7.36 -8.05 22.07
C ALA A 124 -7.91 -8.06 23.49
N THR A 125 -8.27 -6.89 24.03
CA THR A 125 -8.77 -6.72 25.40
C THR A 125 -10.19 -6.15 25.44
N PRO A 126 -10.91 -6.27 26.57
CA PRO A 126 -12.22 -5.66 26.73
C PRO A 126 -12.13 -4.13 26.59
N TYR A 127 -13.24 -3.51 26.18
CA TYR A 127 -13.27 -2.07 25.92
C TYR A 127 -13.09 -1.25 27.21
N GLU A 128 -13.76 -1.68 28.29
CA GLU A 128 -13.83 -0.98 29.58
C GLU A 128 -12.81 -1.47 30.61
N ALA A 129 -12.07 -2.54 30.31
CA ALA A 129 -11.07 -3.07 31.22
C ALA A 129 -9.87 -2.10 31.36
N PRO A 130 -9.22 -2.04 32.54
CA PRO A 130 -7.97 -1.34 32.70
C PRO A 130 -6.93 -1.93 31.74
N ILE A 131 -6.07 -1.06 31.21
CA ILE A 131 -5.08 -1.48 30.24
C ILE A 131 -3.97 -2.27 30.96
N PRO A 132 -3.60 -3.46 30.45
CA PRO A 132 -2.56 -4.28 31.07
C PRO A 132 -1.18 -3.60 31.11
N ASP A 133 -0.32 -4.03 32.03
CA ASP A 133 1.04 -3.50 32.22
C ASP A 133 2.01 -3.83 31.05
N GLU A 134 3.19 -3.22 31.04
CA GLU A 134 4.20 -3.39 29.96
C GLU A 134 4.70 -4.84 29.81
N ASP A 135 4.66 -5.63 30.89
CA ASP A 135 5.08 -7.04 30.89
C ASP A 135 3.92 -8.02 30.66
N SER A 136 2.74 -7.50 30.31
CA SER A 136 1.57 -8.30 29.98
C SER A 136 1.66 -8.97 28.60
N GLU A 137 0.81 -9.99 28.40
CA GLU A 137 0.64 -10.64 27.09
C GLU A 137 0.15 -9.67 26.01
N PHE A 138 -0.62 -8.67 26.38
CA PHE A 138 -1.07 -7.61 25.48
C PHE A 138 0.10 -6.84 24.88
N SER A 139 1.08 -6.45 25.70
CA SER A 139 2.28 -5.74 25.26
C SER A 139 3.10 -6.57 24.26
N SER A 140 3.27 -7.87 24.53
CA SER A 140 3.95 -8.80 23.62
C SER A 140 3.22 -8.97 22.27
N ILE A 141 1.88 -9.03 22.29
CA ILE A 141 1.06 -9.07 21.07
C ILE A 141 1.16 -7.75 20.29
N ARG A 142 1.17 -6.60 20.97
CA ARG A 142 1.38 -5.29 20.33
C ARG A 142 2.73 -5.24 19.60
N ASP A 143 3.79 -5.77 20.20
CA ASP A 143 5.11 -5.87 19.57
C ASP A 143 5.08 -6.78 18.34
N SER A 144 4.38 -7.89 18.43
CA SER A 144 4.21 -8.85 17.32
C SER A 144 3.54 -8.21 16.10
N PHE A 145 2.42 -7.52 16.30
CA PHE A 145 1.72 -6.82 15.21
C PHE A 145 2.49 -5.61 14.67
N TYR A 146 3.27 -4.92 15.52
CA TYR A 146 4.17 -3.88 15.06
C TYR A 146 5.29 -4.45 14.18
N LEU A 147 5.89 -5.58 14.55
CA LEU A 147 6.88 -6.27 13.70
C LEU A 147 6.25 -6.76 12.39
N LEU A 148 5.03 -7.31 12.43
CA LEU A 148 4.29 -7.72 11.23
C LEU A 148 4.11 -6.58 10.24
N MET A 149 3.75 -5.39 10.73
CA MET A 149 3.65 -4.17 9.92
C MET A 149 5.00 -3.80 9.26
N ASN A 150 6.12 -3.96 9.97
CA ASN A 150 7.45 -3.70 9.42
C ASN A 150 7.85 -4.75 8.37
N LEU A 151 7.60 -6.04 8.65
CA LEU A 151 7.87 -7.16 7.74
C LEU A 151 7.11 -7.02 6.42
N ASN A 152 5.92 -6.43 6.45
CA ASN A 152 5.11 -6.19 5.26
C ASN A 152 5.85 -5.38 4.19
N GLN A 153 6.85 -4.57 4.56
CA GLN A 153 7.56 -3.67 3.65
C GLN A 153 8.71 -4.32 2.90
N TYR A 154 9.02 -5.59 3.17
CA TYR A 154 10.14 -6.28 2.58
C TYR A 154 9.70 -7.40 1.63
N LYS A 155 10.43 -7.57 0.54
CA LYS A 155 10.26 -8.69 -0.37
C LYS A 155 10.85 -9.94 0.25
N MET A 156 10.09 -11.02 0.16
CA MET A 156 10.57 -12.35 0.49
C MET A 156 11.26 -12.97 -0.73
N LYS A 157 12.18 -13.91 -0.49
CA LYS A 157 12.86 -14.67 -1.54
C LYS A 157 11.83 -15.44 -2.41
N PRO A 158 11.85 -15.33 -3.76
CA PRO A 158 10.73 -15.69 -4.64
C PRO A 158 10.24 -17.15 -4.54
N VAL A 159 11.16 -18.11 -4.37
CA VAL A 159 10.83 -19.54 -4.28
C VAL A 159 10.27 -19.89 -2.90
N ILE A 160 10.77 -19.22 -1.86
CA ILE A 160 10.42 -19.44 -0.46
C ILE A 160 9.07 -18.80 -0.13
N SER A 161 8.80 -17.61 -0.68
CA SER A 161 7.55 -16.85 -0.49
C SER A 161 6.29 -17.57 -1.00
N MET A 162 6.44 -18.68 -1.72
CA MET A 162 5.31 -19.48 -2.21
C MET A 162 5.06 -20.75 -1.37
N THR A 163 5.89 -21.00 -0.36
CA THR A 163 5.77 -22.17 0.52
C THR A 163 4.92 -21.86 1.75
N ARG A 164 4.09 -22.82 2.16
CA ARG A 164 3.27 -22.69 3.38
C ARG A 164 4.13 -22.76 4.64
N GLU A 165 5.27 -23.43 4.55
CA GLU A 165 6.22 -23.63 5.63
C GLU A 165 6.96 -22.33 5.97
N ALA A 166 7.28 -21.48 4.98
CA ALA A 166 7.81 -20.14 5.21
C ALA A 166 6.80 -19.25 5.96
N GLU A 167 5.51 -19.36 5.62
CA GLU A 167 4.46 -18.66 6.35
C GLU A 167 4.31 -19.17 7.79
N GLY A 168 4.29 -20.48 7.97
CA GLY A 168 4.26 -21.10 9.29
C GLY A 168 5.44 -20.67 10.15
N LEU A 169 6.65 -20.63 9.59
CA LEU A 169 7.84 -20.13 10.27
C LEU A 169 7.66 -18.67 10.71
N LEU A 170 7.16 -17.81 9.82
CA LEU A 170 6.96 -16.40 10.16
C LEU A 170 5.90 -16.22 11.26
N ARG A 171 4.87 -17.07 11.30
CA ARG A 171 3.90 -17.10 12.41
C ARG A 171 4.54 -17.55 13.73
N ILE A 172 5.44 -18.54 13.71
CA ILE A 172 6.22 -18.93 14.89
C ILE A 172 7.07 -17.74 15.35
N VAL A 173 7.85 -17.14 14.45
CA VAL A 173 8.68 -15.95 14.71
C VAL A 173 7.86 -14.84 15.35
N LEU A 174 6.63 -14.63 14.88
CA LEU A 174 5.77 -13.52 15.30
C LEU A 174 4.91 -13.77 16.52
N PHE A 175 4.46 -15.00 16.81
CA PHE A 175 3.45 -15.24 17.84
C PHE A 175 3.90 -16.22 18.93
N SER A 176 4.99 -16.97 18.72
CA SER A 176 5.49 -17.92 19.70
C SER A 176 6.10 -17.25 20.94
N LYS A 177 5.80 -17.79 22.12
CA LYS A 177 6.32 -17.31 23.41
C LYS A 177 7.54 -18.08 23.90
N GLU A 178 7.46 -19.41 23.82
CA GLU A 178 8.28 -20.32 24.63
C GLU A 178 9.56 -20.81 23.95
N LEU A 179 9.74 -20.47 22.67
CA LEU A 179 10.94 -20.88 21.94
C LEU A 179 12.19 -20.22 22.55
N LYS A 180 13.06 -21.06 23.11
CA LYS A 180 14.42 -20.67 23.53
C LYS A 180 15.30 -20.58 22.29
N LEU A 181 16.13 -19.54 22.23
CA LEU A 181 16.97 -19.28 21.07
C LEU A 181 18.37 -19.86 21.28
N LEU A 182 18.81 -20.72 20.36
CA LEU A 182 20.12 -21.36 20.40
C LEU A 182 21.25 -20.31 20.44
N GLY A 183 22.22 -20.50 21.32
CA GLY A 183 23.36 -19.60 21.45
C GLY A 183 23.06 -18.27 22.14
N THR A 184 21.85 -18.07 22.67
CA THR A 184 21.52 -16.88 23.46
C THR A 184 20.79 -17.26 24.75
N ARG A 185 20.89 -16.43 25.79
CA ARG A 185 20.12 -16.61 27.04
C ARG A 185 18.67 -16.09 26.94
N LYS A 186 18.25 -15.62 25.76
CA LYS A 186 17.00 -14.89 25.56
C LYS A 186 15.93 -15.79 24.96
N THR A 187 14.68 -15.54 25.34
CA THR A 187 13.52 -16.15 24.66
C THR A 187 13.17 -15.36 23.39
N LEU A 188 12.47 -16.00 22.45
CA LEU A 188 11.96 -15.32 21.25
C LEU A 188 11.08 -14.10 21.60
N SER A 189 10.32 -14.18 22.69
CA SER A 189 9.53 -13.03 23.18
C SER A 189 10.40 -11.83 23.57
N GLN A 190 11.51 -12.07 24.26
CA GLN A 190 12.45 -11.00 24.64
C GLN A 190 13.17 -10.42 23.42
N LEU A 191 13.54 -11.24 22.44
CA LEU A 191 14.14 -10.78 21.19
C LEU A 191 13.15 -9.88 20.41
N ARG A 192 11.89 -10.30 20.29
CA ARG A 192 10.83 -9.49 19.67
C ARG A 192 10.62 -8.15 20.38
N LYS A 193 10.54 -8.15 21.72
CA LYS A 193 10.38 -6.91 22.53
C LYS A 193 11.53 -5.94 22.28
N ASN A 194 12.77 -6.44 22.28
CA ASN A 194 13.95 -5.62 22.04
C ASN A 194 13.99 -5.07 20.60
N LEU A 195 13.68 -5.90 19.60
CA LEU A 195 13.65 -5.47 18.21
C LEU A 195 12.53 -4.45 17.97
N ALA A 196 11.32 -4.70 18.48
CA ALA A 196 10.20 -3.77 18.36
C ALA A 196 10.51 -2.42 19.03
N ARG A 197 11.15 -2.42 20.20
CA ARG A 197 11.61 -1.21 20.88
C ARG A 197 12.64 -0.45 20.05
N ASP A 198 13.67 -1.12 19.55
CA ASP A 198 14.71 -0.53 18.69
C ASP A 198 14.11 0.11 17.42
N LEU A 199 13.18 -0.59 16.77
CA LEU A 199 12.48 -0.06 15.59
C LEU A 199 11.61 1.16 15.91
N ARG A 200 10.92 1.19 17.06
CA ARG A 200 10.13 2.36 17.48
C ARG A 200 11.01 3.57 17.78
N ILE A 201 12.15 3.38 18.45
CA ILE A 201 13.13 4.44 18.72
C ILE A 201 13.66 5.03 17.41
N ASN A 202 13.99 4.17 16.44
CA ASN A 202 14.53 4.58 15.14
C ASN A 202 13.49 5.22 14.21
N ARG A 203 12.20 5.15 14.53
CA ARG A 203 11.13 5.83 13.80
C ARG A 203 11.10 7.32 14.17
N ARG A 204 12.08 8.08 13.65
CA ARG A 204 12.17 9.55 13.83
C ARG A 204 10.89 10.26 13.39
N ARG A 205 10.63 11.43 14.01
CA ARG A 205 9.51 12.36 13.81
C ARG A 205 9.43 13.03 12.41
N GLY A 206 9.90 12.36 11.35
CA GLY A 206 9.89 12.87 9.97
C GLY A 206 8.50 13.12 9.38
N VAL A 207 7.46 12.61 10.06
CA VAL A 207 6.06 12.84 9.70
C VAL A 207 5.64 14.31 9.92
N VAL A 208 6.15 14.97 10.97
CA VAL A 208 5.72 16.34 11.33
C VAL A 208 6.14 17.39 10.30
N PRO A 209 7.40 17.45 9.83
CA PRO A 209 7.78 18.39 8.77
C PRO A 209 6.93 18.26 7.50
N VAL A 210 6.50 17.04 7.17
CA VAL A 210 5.70 16.76 5.99
C VAL A 210 4.27 17.27 6.14
N PHE A 211 3.69 17.14 7.33
CA PHE A 211 2.41 17.79 7.62
C PHE A 211 2.50 19.31 7.51
N ILE A 212 3.59 19.92 7.98
CA ILE A 212 3.82 21.38 7.86
C ILE A 212 3.95 21.78 6.38
N SER A 213 4.74 21.04 5.60
CA SER A 213 4.90 21.29 4.17
C SER A 213 3.61 21.10 3.38
N THR A 214 2.80 20.11 3.77
CA THR A 214 1.49 19.85 3.16
C THR A 214 0.51 20.98 3.52
N LEU A 215 0.54 21.46 4.77
CA LEU A 215 -0.25 22.61 5.19
C LEU A 215 0.14 23.86 4.39
N TRP A 216 1.44 24.09 4.16
CA TRP A 216 1.90 25.18 3.30
C TRP A 216 1.38 25.05 1.87
N PHE A 217 1.36 23.84 1.29
CA PHE A 217 0.75 23.59 -0.01
C PHE A 217 -0.75 23.95 -0.02
N VAL A 218 -1.50 23.59 1.03
CA VAL A 218 -2.93 23.96 1.16
C VAL A 218 -3.10 25.47 1.24
N VAL A 219 -2.23 26.18 1.96
CA VAL A 219 -2.22 27.65 2.00
C VAL A 219 -1.95 28.24 0.62
N ALA A 220 -0.96 27.71 -0.12
CA ALA A 220 -0.67 28.15 -1.49
C ALA A 220 -1.86 27.94 -2.43
N VAL A 221 -2.59 26.83 -2.30
CA VAL A 221 -3.86 26.61 -3.02
C VAL A 221 -4.90 27.67 -2.63
N GLY A 222 -5.08 27.96 -1.35
CA GLY A 222 -6.02 28.99 -0.88
C GLY A 222 -5.70 30.39 -1.43
N LEU A 223 -4.44 30.79 -1.40
CA LEU A 223 -3.99 32.07 -1.95
C LEU A 223 -4.19 32.13 -3.48
N SER A 224 -3.94 31.02 -4.18
CA SER A 224 -4.14 30.95 -5.64
C SER A 224 -5.61 31.01 -6.03
N ILE A 225 -6.49 30.40 -5.23
CA ILE A 225 -7.94 30.54 -5.39
C ILE A 225 -8.34 32.00 -5.19
N GLN A 226 -7.88 32.65 -4.11
CA GLN A 226 -8.17 34.06 -3.87
C GLN A 226 -7.68 34.95 -5.02
N ALA A 227 -6.48 34.72 -5.54
CA ALA A 227 -5.94 35.47 -6.67
C ALA A 227 -6.76 35.27 -7.96
N ALA A 228 -7.13 34.02 -8.27
CA ALA A 228 -7.91 33.71 -9.47
C ALA A 228 -9.34 34.27 -9.43
N PHE A 229 -10.00 34.23 -8.27
CA PHE A 229 -11.34 34.81 -8.13
C PHE A 229 -11.34 36.31 -7.88
N GLY A 230 -10.23 36.89 -7.42
CA GLY A 230 -10.05 38.34 -7.31
C GLY A 230 -9.91 39.04 -8.67
N ASP A 231 -9.34 38.34 -9.65
CA ASP A 231 -9.21 38.80 -11.04
C ASP A 231 -9.93 37.82 -11.99
N LEU A 232 -11.24 37.73 -11.80
CA LEU A 232 -12.09 36.76 -12.51
C LEU A 232 -12.00 36.97 -14.03
N GLY A 233 -11.82 35.86 -14.74
CA GLY A 233 -11.68 35.86 -16.20
C GLY A 233 -10.24 36.02 -16.68
N ASN A 234 -9.29 36.38 -15.80
CA ASN A 234 -7.87 36.46 -16.18
C ASN A 234 -7.32 35.08 -16.54
N ASN A 235 -6.94 34.93 -17.81
CA ASN A 235 -6.43 33.71 -18.38
C ASN A 235 -5.17 33.21 -17.64
N LEU A 236 -4.24 34.11 -17.33
CA LEU A 236 -2.99 33.78 -16.63
C LEU A 236 -3.26 33.15 -15.26
N GLN A 237 -4.16 33.76 -14.47
CA GLN A 237 -4.50 33.30 -13.12
C GLN A 237 -5.26 31.98 -13.15
N ALA A 238 -6.19 31.82 -14.11
CA ALA A 238 -6.92 30.58 -14.32
C ALA A 238 -5.99 29.40 -14.55
N HIS A 239 -4.97 29.61 -15.40
CA HIS A 239 -4.02 28.57 -15.75
C HIS A 239 -3.02 28.28 -14.65
N ALA A 240 -2.59 29.29 -13.90
CA ALA A 240 -1.80 29.07 -12.70
C ALA A 240 -2.59 28.24 -11.67
N LEU A 241 -3.87 28.56 -11.45
CA LEU A 241 -4.73 27.79 -10.57
C LEU A 241 -4.92 26.35 -11.08
N ALA A 242 -5.21 26.15 -12.37
CA ALA A 242 -5.39 24.83 -12.96
C ALA A 242 -4.16 23.92 -12.79
N LEU A 243 -2.95 24.48 -12.92
CA LEU A 243 -1.69 23.77 -12.67
C LEU A 243 -1.66 23.23 -11.24
N GLY A 244 -1.99 24.08 -10.27
CA GLY A 244 -2.06 23.73 -8.86
C GLY A 244 -3.10 22.66 -8.55
N LEU A 245 -4.31 22.80 -9.11
CA LEU A 245 -5.38 21.82 -8.94
C LEU A 245 -4.99 20.46 -9.53
N PHE A 246 -4.27 20.45 -10.66
CA PHE A 246 -3.84 19.22 -11.32
C PHE A 246 -2.83 18.44 -10.48
N VAL A 247 -1.92 19.12 -9.79
CA VAL A 247 -0.85 18.48 -8.98
C VAL A 247 -1.24 18.22 -7.52
N CYS A 248 -2.48 18.54 -7.10
CA CYS A 248 -2.98 18.30 -5.74
C CYS A 248 -2.88 16.84 -5.26
N TRP A 249 -2.86 15.85 -6.17
CA TRP A 249 -2.68 14.45 -5.80
C TRP A 249 -1.26 14.14 -5.29
N PHE A 250 -0.26 14.95 -5.64
CA PHE A 250 1.13 14.67 -5.34
C PHE A 250 1.46 14.79 -3.84
N PRO A 251 1.08 15.87 -3.13
CA PRO A 251 1.22 15.94 -1.67
C PRO A 251 0.50 14.80 -0.94
N ILE A 252 -0.66 14.36 -1.44
CA ILE A 252 -1.40 13.22 -0.89
C ILE A 252 -0.57 11.93 -1.00
N LEU A 253 0.02 11.67 -2.17
CA LEU A 253 0.90 10.52 -2.41
C LEU A 253 2.12 10.54 -1.49
N ILE A 254 2.79 11.69 -1.34
CA ILE A 254 3.95 11.83 -0.47
C ILE A 254 3.56 11.57 1.00
N LEU A 255 2.46 12.17 1.47
CA LEU A 255 1.98 11.98 2.83
C LEU A 255 1.63 10.51 3.11
N CYS A 256 0.93 9.84 2.19
CA CYS A 256 0.67 8.40 2.24
C CYS A 256 1.98 7.60 2.35
N SER A 257 2.97 7.88 1.50
CA SER A 257 4.25 7.15 1.45
C SER A 257 5.03 7.26 2.77
N ILE A 258 4.86 8.37 3.48
CA ILE A 258 5.53 8.62 4.76
C ILE A 258 4.80 7.94 5.91
N LEU A 259 3.47 7.88 5.88
CA LEU A 259 2.72 7.06 6.84
C LEU A 259 3.09 5.59 6.72
N ASP A 260 3.24 5.12 5.48
CA ASP A 260 3.72 3.78 5.19
C ASP A 260 5.20 3.60 5.59
N ARG A 261 6.02 4.66 5.72
CA ARG A 261 7.44 4.48 6.10
C ARG A 261 7.59 3.91 7.53
N ASN A 262 8.27 2.76 7.63
CA ASN A 262 8.95 2.29 8.85
C ASN A 262 10.50 2.45 8.72
N PRO A 263 11.31 2.30 9.79
CA PRO A 263 12.40 3.23 10.14
C PRO A 263 13.49 3.54 9.08
N MET A 264 14.26 4.60 9.35
CA MET A 264 15.15 5.30 8.38
C MET A 264 16.12 4.42 7.57
N ALA A 265 16.62 3.32 8.13
CA ALA A 265 17.63 2.45 7.52
C ALA A 265 17.04 1.08 7.14
N SER A 266 16.46 0.98 5.94
CA SER A 266 15.82 -0.25 5.44
C SER A 266 16.74 -1.46 5.48
N ASP A 267 18.02 -1.29 5.12
CA ASP A 267 18.99 -2.38 5.03
C ASP A 267 19.41 -2.88 6.43
N ASP A 268 19.47 -2.00 7.42
CA ASP A 268 19.76 -2.39 8.80
C ASP A 268 18.62 -3.19 9.42
N ILE A 269 17.39 -2.75 9.17
CA ILE A 269 16.17 -3.44 9.61
C ILE A 269 16.08 -4.80 8.91
N GLN A 270 16.30 -4.86 7.60
CA GLN A 270 16.33 -6.12 6.86
C GLN A 270 17.31 -7.11 7.48
N ARG A 271 18.55 -6.68 7.79
CA ARG A 271 19.55 -7.52 8.46
C ARG A 271 19.07 -8.00 9.83
N LYS A 272 18.49 -7.12 10.65
CA LYS A 272 17.94 -7.47 11.97
C LYS A 272 16.78 -8.46 11.88
N LEU A 273 15.88 -8.31 10.91
CA LEU A 273 14.75 -9.21 10.67
C LEU A 273 15.24 -10.57 10.17
N ASN A 274 16.16 -10.61 9.20
CA ASN A 274 16.76 -11.87 8.72
C ASN A 274 17.47 -12.60 9.85
N LYS A 275 18.27 -11.89 10.66
CA LYS A 275 18.94 -12.48 11.83
C LYS A 275 17.95 -13.10 12.81
N MET A 276 16.80 -12.47 13.04
CA MET A 276 15.74 -13.04 13.89
C MET A 276 15.15 -14.32 13.28
N VAL A 277 14.87 -14.34 11.98
CA VAL A 277 14.37 -15.53 11.27
C VAL A 277 15.40 -16.66 11.30
N ASP A 278 16.66 -16.37 11.01
CA ASP A 278 17.77 -17.34 11.00
C ASP A 278 17.98 -17.97 12.38
N LEU A 279 17.91 -17.17 13.45
CA LEU A 279 18.00 -17.69 14.82
C LEU A 279 16.87 -18.66 15.14
N VAL A 280 15.64 -18.39 14.67
CA VAL A 280 14.51 -19.31 14.85
C VAL A 280 14.71 -20.59 14.05
N CYS A 281 15.16 -20.51 12.79
CA CYS A 281 15.49 -21.70 11.99
C CYS A 281 16.51 -22.60 12.70
N VAL A 282 17.63 -22.01 13.15
CA VAL A 282 18.70 -22.75 13.84
C VAL A 282 18.22 -23.33 15.17
N SER A 283 17.33 -22.63 15.89
CA SER A 283 16.77 -23.12 17.15
C SER A 283 15.80 -24.28 16.95
N LEU A 284 15.01 -24.26 15.87
CA LEU A 284 14.10 -25.35 15.53
C LEU A 284 14.80 -26.59 14.98
N GLN A 285 15.99 -26.42 14.38
CA GLN A 285 16.84 -27.54 13.94
C GLN A 285 17.48 -28.31 15.10
N ASN A 286 17.60 -27.70 16.28
CA ASN A 286 18.07 -28.40 17.47
C ASN A 286 16.93 -29.27 18.03
N GLU A 287 17.12 -30.59 18.03
CA GLU A 287 16.09 -31.55 18.46
C GLU A 287 15.59 -31.33 19.88
N GLU A 288 16.48 -31.00 20.83
CA GLU A 288 16.11 -30.76 22.22
C GLU A 288 15.23 -29.52 22.35
N ILE A 289 15.61 -28.42 21.71
CA ILE A 289 14.83 -27.17 21.72
C ILE A 289 13.49 -27.37 21.01
N CYS A 290 13.47 -28.07 19.87
CA CYS A 290 12.27 -28.36 19.11
C CYS A 290 11.30 -29.23 19.92
N ASN A 291 11.79 -30.30 20.55
CA ASN A 291 10.97 -31.19 21.36
C ASN A 291 10.42 -30.47 22.60
N ASN A 292 11.23 -29.65 23.26
CA ASN A 292 10.80 -28.80 24.36
C ASN A 292 9.71 -27.81 23.92
N TYR A 293 9.88 -27.20 22.75
CA TYR A 293 8.89 -26.29 22.17
C TYR A 293 7.58 -26.99 21.80
N ILE A 294 7.63 -28.20 21.24
CA ILE A 294 6.43 -29.00 20.97
C ILE A 294 5.75 -29.39 22.29
N SER A 295 6.54 -29.73 23.30
CA SER A 295 6.04 -30.12 24.62
C SER A 295 5.25 -29.02 25.32
N SER A 296 5.57 -27.74 25.08
CA SER A 296 4.82 -26.61 25.67
C SER A 296 3.37 -26.53 25.21
N PHE A 297 3.00 -27.18 24.11
CA PHE A 297 1.63 -27.20 23.62
C PHE A 297 0.84 -28.46 24.01
N ARG A 298 1.42 -29.39 24.79
CA ARG A 298 0.81 -30.71 25.07
C ARG A 298 -0.59 -30.64 25.64
N GLU A 299 -0.86 -29.65 26.49
CA GLU A 299 -2.16 -29.47 27.17
C GLU A 299 -3.27 -28.92 26.25
N LEU A 300 -2.92 -28.50 25.04
CA LEU A 300 -3.88 -27.92 24.10
C LEU A 300 -4.47 -28.98 23.16
N PRO A 301 -5.75 -28.88 22.78
CA PRO A 301 -6.42 -29.86 21.92
C PRO A 301 -5.80 -29.98 20.52
N GLN A 302 -5.00 -28.99 20.09
CA GLN A 302 -4.36 -28.95 18.77
C GLN A 302 -2.88 -29.35 18.81
N SER A 303 -2.40 -29.92 19.91
CA SER A 303 -0.99 -30.26 20.15
C SER A 303 -0.38 -31.17 19.08
N GLN A 304 -1.11 -32.21 18.65
CA GLN A 304 -0.65 -33.15 17.60
C GLN A 304 -0.45 -32.45 16.26
N LYS A 305 -1.40 -31.56 15.88
CA LYS A 305 -1.31 -30.78 14.65
C LYS A 305 -0.15 -29.79 14.70
N MET A 306 0.10 -29.19 15.87
CA MET A 306 1.25 -28.32 16.11
C MET A 306 2.56 -29.08 15.94
N ALA A 307 2.70 -30.26 16.56
CA ALA A 307 3.89 -31.10 16.44
C ALA A 307 4.20 -31.43 14.98
N TYR A 308 3.21 -31.95 14.25
CA TYR A 308 3.34 -32.26 12.83
C TYR A 308 3.79 -31.04 12.01
N TRP A 309 3.17 -29.87 12.26
CA TRP A 309 3.47 -28.66 11.51
C TRP A 309 4.87 -28.11 11.81
N VAL A 310 5.28 -28.12 13.09
CA VAL A 310 6.62 -27.70 13.51
C VAL A 310 7.68 -28.59 12.87
N HIS A 311 7.52 -29.92 12.89
CA HIS A 311 8.45 -30.83 12.23
C HIS A 311 8.59 -30.53 10.73
N LYS A 312 7.47 -30.31 10.05
CA LYS A 312 7.47 -29.96 8.62
C LYS A 312 8.20 -28.64 8.32
N ILE A 313 8.09 -27.65 9.21
CA ILE A 313 8.83 -26.39 9.10
C ILE A 313 10.32 -26.64 9.33
N THR A 314 10.67 -27.42 10.36
CA THR A 314 12.06 -27.77 10.69
C THR A 314 12.76 -28.47 9.53
N GLU A 315 12.11 -29.42 8.86
CA GLU A 315 12.63 -30.10 7.67
C GLU A 315 12.99 -29.15 6.51
N LYS A 316 12.29 -28.01 6.41
CA LYS A 316 12.55 -27.00 5.36
C LYS A 316 13.37 -25.81 5.86
N ALA A 317 13.73 -25.76 7.14
CA ALA A 317 14.36 -24.60 7.74
C ALA A 317 15.71 -24.25 7.10
N HIS A 318 16.49 -25.23 6.63
CA HIS A 318 17.77 -24.99 5.94
C HIS A 318 17.61 -24.33 4.58
N TYR A 319 16.50 -24.60 3.87
CA TYR A 319 16.17 -23.92 2.60
C TYR A 319 15.65 -22.50 2.83
N ILE A 320 15.06 -22.25 4.01
CA ILE A 320 14.48 -20.95 4.38
C ILE A 320 15.55 -20.00 4.94
N GLN A 321 16.55 -20.54 5.61
CA GLN A 321 17.66 -19.81 6.20
C GLN A 321 18.47 -19.03 5.15
N GLY A 322 18.96 -17.85 5.54
CA GLY A 322 19.78 -17.01 4.69
C GLY A 322 18.95 -16.12 3.77
N ASP A 323 18.96 -14.81 4.07
CA ASP A 323 18.31 -13.76 3.28
C ASP A 323 16.82 -14.01 2.97
N TYR A 324 16.05 -14.39 4.00
CA TYR A 324 14.60 -14.55 3.91
C TYR A 324 13.94 -13.32 3.26
N PHE A 325 14.29 -12.12 3.75
CA PHE A 325 13.98 -10.85 3.15
C PHE A 325 15.15 -10.40 2.26
N CYS A 326 14.87 -10.12 0.99
CA CYS A 326 15.87 -9.82 -0.04
C CYS A 326 15.92 -8.36 -0.46
N GLY A 327 14.96 -7.52 -0.05
CA GLY A 327 15.02 -6.08 -0.27
C GLY A 327 13.78 -5.32 0.16
N PHE A 328 13.92 -4.00 0.27
CA PHE A 328 12.81 -3.10 0.58
C PHE A 328 11.85 -2.94 -0.61
N ALA A 329 10.55 -3.01 -0.33
CA ALA A 329 9.47 -3.06 -1.31
C ALA A 329 8.35 -2.04 -1.05
N GLY A 330 8.22 -1.59 0.21
CA GLY A 330 7.18 -0.66 0.65
C GLY A 330 7.16 0.64 -0.13
N GLN A 331 6.15 1.46 0.13
CA GLN A 331 5.94 2.77 -0.51
C GLN A 331 5.75 2.65 -2.02
N ALA A 332 5.14 1.55 -2.45
CA ALA A 332 4.98 1.18 -3.85
C ALA A 332 6.27 1.21 -4.69
N ARG A 333 7.45 0.98 -4.10
CA ARG A 333 8.72 0.93 -4.85
C ARG A 333 8.79 -0.25 -5.81
N THR A 334 7.98 -1.28 -5.56
CA THR A 334 7.93 -2.50 -6.36
C THR A 334 6.51 -2.81 -6.80
N ARG A 335 6.37 -3.37 -8.00
CA ARG A 335 5.10 -3.87 -8.52
C ARG A 335 4.73 -5.21 -7.87
N PHE A 336 3.43 -5.48 -7.78
CA PHE A 336 2.90 -6.78 -7.32
C PHE A 336 3.34 -7.18 -5.90
N HIS A 337 3.70 -6.20 -5.07
CA HIS A 337 4.09 -6.44 -3.68
C HIS A 337 2.85 -6.35 -2.78
N TYR A 338 2.43 -7.48 -2.21
CA TYR A 338 1.33 -7.56 -1.22
C TYR A 338 1.82 -7.65 0.23
N GLY A 339 3.12 -7.89 0.39
CA GLY A 339 3.78 -8.14 1.67
C GLY A 339 3.31 -9.42 2.39
N ALA A 340 4.04 -9.81 3.43
CA ALA A 340 3.73 -11.02 4.20
C ALA A 340 2.53 -10.83 5.15
N ALA A 341 2.21 -9.59 5.51
CA ALA A 341 1.23 -9.33 6.56
C ALA A 341 -0.19 -9.59 6.10
N HIS A 342 -0.53 -9.30 4.85
CA HIS A 342 -1.89 -9.55 4.36
C HIS A 342 -2.30 -11.01 4.56
N ALA A 343 -1.44 -11.94 4.15
CA ALA A 343 -1.74 -13.37 4.23
C ALA A 343 -1.92 -13.85 5.66
N ILE A 344 -0.96 -13.49 6.52
CA ILE A 344 -1.01 -13.83 7.94
C ILE A 344 -2.26 -13.25 8.59
N LEU A 345 -2.60 -11.99 8.32
CA LEU A 345 -3.76 -11.32 8.92
C LEU A 345 -5.08 -11.96 8.51
N VAL A 346 -5.27 -12.30 7.22
CA VAL A 346 -6.50 -12.93 6.74
C VAL A 346 -6.66 -14.32 7.34
N ASP A 347 -5.58 -15.08 7.43
CA ASP A 347 -5.64 -16.44 7.97
C ASP A 347 -5.88 -16.46 9.47
N ILE A 348 -5.23 -15.60 10.26
CA ILE A 348 -5.50 -15.52 11.70
C ILE A 348 -6.90 -14.94 11.97
N GLU A 349 -7.38 -14.01 11.13
CA GLU A 349 -8.74 -13.47 11.19
C GLU A 349 -9.75 -14.60 11.09
N LYS A 350 -9.61 -15.44 10.06
CA LYS A 350 -10.50 -16.56 9.79
C LYS A 350 -10.36 -17.68 10.83
N ALA A 351 -9.12 -17.97 11.27
CA ALA A 351 -8.83 -19.09 12.16
C ALA A 351 -9.26 -18.88 13.61
N TYR A 352 -9.19 -17.64 14.12
CA TYR A 352 -9.39 -17.39 15.56
C TYR A 352 -10.09 -16.06 15.86
N LEU A 353 -9.62 -14.94 15.29
CA LEU A 353 -10.09 -13.62 15.75
C LEU A 353 -11.56 -13.34 15.41
N ALA A 354 -12.02 -13.69 14.21
CA ALA A 354 -13.38 -13.35 13.77
C ALA A 354 -14.47 -14.06 14.60
N GLU A 355 -14.19 -15.25 15.12
CA GLU A 355 -15.12 -16.01 15.94
C GLU A 355 -15.18 -15.49 17.38
N ARG A 356 -14.03 -15.13 17.96
CA ARG A 356 -13.96 -14.64 19.35
C ARG A 356 -14.34 -13.17 19.49
N GLY A 357 -14.12 -12.35 18.45
CA GLY A 357 -14.44 -10.93 18.47
C GLY A 357 -13.56 -10.12 19.44
N ARG A 358 -14.14 -9.12 20.13
CA ARG A 358 -13.42 -8.36 21.16
C ARG A 358 -13.12 -9.25 22.37
N ASN A 359 -11.96 -9.01 22.99
CA ASN A 359 -11.39 -9.82 24.08
C ASN A 359 -10.93 -11.21 23.61
N TRP A 360 -10.41 -11.30 22.38
CA TRP A 360 -9.90 -12.57 21.85
C TRP A 360 -8.65 -13.08 22.58
N LEU A 361 -7.93 -12.21 23.32
CA LEU A 361 -6.75 -12.58 24.12
C LEU A 361 -7.13 -13.03 25.56
N ALA A 362 -8.39 -13.37 25.82
CA ALA A 362 -8.82 -13.83 27.14
C ALA A 362 -8.08 -15.10 27.61
N ASP A 363 -7.81 -16.03 26.68
CA ASP A 363 -6.95 -17.20 26.90
C ASP A 363 -5.68 -17.06 26.04
N PRO A 364 -4.55 -16.58 26.62
CA PRO A 364 -3.32 -16.33 25.85
C PRO A 364 -2.70 -17.58 25.25
N ASN A 365 -2.83 -18.74 25.91
CA ASN A 365 -2.22 -19.99 25.48
C ASN A 365 -2.97 -20.54 24.26
N GLU A 366 -4.31 -20.59 24.34
CA GLU A 366 -5.15 -20.99 23.20
C GLU A 366 -5.00 -20.02 22.03
N ALA A 367 -5.00 -18.71 22.30
CA ALA A 367 -4.84 -17.69 21.27
C ALA A 367 -3.52 -17.85 20.52
N ARG A 368 -2.39 -18.00 21.23
CA ARG A 368 -1.07 -18.11 20.59
C ARG A 368 -0.93 -19.39 19.77
N ALA A 369 -1.38 -20.53 20.29
CA ALA A 369 -1.36 -21.77 19.53
C ALA A 369 -2.17 -21.65 18.24
N SER A 370 -3.36 -21.04 18.32
CA SER A 370 -4.23 -20.82 17.17
C SER A 370 -3.64 -19.84 16.15
N LEU A 371 -2.96 -18.77 16.61
CA LEU A 371 -2.27 -17.81 15.74
C LEU A 371 -1.07 -18.43 15.01
N VAL A 372 -0.33 -19.34 15.67
CA VAL A 372 0.80 -20.05 15.07
C VAL A 372 0.33 -21.05 14.02
N LEU A 373 -0.72 -21.84 14.32
CA LEU A 373 -1.29 -22.81 13.40
C LEU A 373 -2.00 -22.16 12.21
N GLY A 374 -2.92 -21.23 12.49
CA GLY A 374 -3.86 -20.63 11.55
C GLY A 374 -4.62 -21.63 10.67
N GLN A 375 -5.32 -21.14 9.63
CA GLN A 375 -6.01 -21.97 8.64
C GLN A 375 -5.19 -22.00 7.35
N VAL A 376 -4.58 -23.14 7.04
CA VAL A 376 -3.57 -23.28 5.97
C VAL A 376 -4.22 -23.45 4.59
N ASP A 377 -5.16 -22.58 4.23
CA ASP A 377 -5.94 -22.72 3.00
C ASP A 377 -5.14 -22.21 1.77
N HIS A 378 -4.43 -21.09 1.91
CA HIS A 378 -3.65 -20.44 0.83
C HIS A 378 -2.23 -20.04 1.30
N GLY A 379 -1.28 -19.78 0.38
CA GLY A 379 0.07 -19.25 0.72
C GLY A 379 0.16 -17.74 0.50
N PHE A 380 1.31 -17.07 0.63
CA PHE A 380 1.42 -15.60 0.66
C PHE A 380 0.88 -14.78 -0.54
N THR A 381 0.57 -15.39 -1.69
CA THR A 381 0.21 -14.67 -2.92
C THR A 381 -1.15 -15.12 -3.48
N TRP A 382 -2.17 -14.26 -3.38
CA TRP A 382 -3.46 -14.44 -4.06
C TRP A 382 -4.17 -13.11 -4.32
N PHE A 383 -5.11 -13.10 -5.25
CA PHE A 383 -5.93 -11.93 -5.55
C PHE A 383 -7.04 -11.75 -4.50
N ASP A 384 -6.95 -10.70 -3.66
CA ASP A 384 -8.05 -10.31 -2.76
C ASP A 384 -8.86 -9.14 -3.34
N GLY A 385 -10.18 -9.31 -3.45
CA GLY A 385 -11.09 -8.28 -3.96
C GLY A 385 -11.12 -7.02 -3.10
N ARG A 386 -10.62 -7.05 -1.86
CA ARG A 386 -10.46 -5.84 -1.02
C ARG A 386 -9.57 -4.79 -1.69
N ILE A 387 -8.63 -5.20 -2.55
CA ILE A 387 -7.77 -4.27 -3.30
C ILE A 387 -8.56 -3.34 -4.23
N PHE A 388 -9.74 -3.76 -4.72
CA PHE A 388 -10.57 -2.92 -5.58
C PHE A 388 -11.01 -1.62 -4.88
N TRP A 389 -11.17 -1.65 -3.56
CA TRP A 389 -11.49 -0.44 -2.81
C TRP A 389 -10.33 0.57 -2.85
N GLN A 390 -9.10 0.08 -2.64
CA GLN A 390 -7.89 0.93 -2.70
C GLN A 390 -7.59 1.40 -4.12
N LEU A 391 -7.88 0.56 -5.11
CA LEU A 391 -7.84 0.90 -6.53
C LEU A 391 -8.80 2.06 -6.83
N ALA A 392 -10.07 1.92 -6.43
CA ALA A 392 -11.10 2.92 -6.65
C ALA A 392 -10.78 4.23 -5.92
N ALA A 393 -10.30 4.16 -4.68
CA ALA A 393 -9.87 5.33 -3.92
C ALA A 393 -8.72 6.07 -4.61
N SER A 394 -7.73 5.33 -5.16
CA SER A 394 -6.60 5.93 -5.87
C SER A 394 -7.01 6.60 -7.18
N VAL A 395 -7.87 5.94 -7.96
CA VAL A 395 -8.46 6.51 -9.18
C VAL A 395 -9.27 7.76 -8.85
N PHE A 396 -10.05 7.72 -7.76
CA PHE A 396 -10.87 8.86 -7.32
C PHE A 396 -10.01 10.04 -6.88
N ILE A 397 -8.92 9.81 -6.13
CA ILE A 397 -8.01 10.88 -5.69
C ILE A 397 -7.32 11.52 -6.90
N VAL A 398 -6.58 10.73 -7.70
CA VAL A 398 -5.78 11.27 -8.82
C VAL A 398 -6.69 11.79 -9.95
N GLY A 399 -7.71 11.02 -10.30
CA GLY A 399 -8.66 11.38 -11.35
C GLY A 399 -9.54 12.56 -10.94
N GLY A 400 -9.97 12.61 -9.68
CA GLY A 400 -10.77 13.69 -9.14
C GLY A 400 -10.05 15.04 -9.12
N THR A 401 -8.81 15.09 -8.63
CA THR A 401 -8.01 16.32 -8.67
C THR A 401 -7.69 16.74 -10.11
N SER A 402 -7.41 15.77 -10.99
CA SER A 402 -7.15 16.02 -12.41
C SER A 402 -8.40 16.52 -13.15
N ALA A 403 -9.58 15.99 -12.81
CA ALA A 403 -10.85 16.38 -13.40
C ALA A 403 -11.21 17.82 -13.08
N GLY A 404 -10.94 18.30 -11.85
CA GLY A 404 -11.16 19.71 -11.51
C GLY A 404 -10.30 20.66 -12.35
N ALA A 405 -9.02 20.33 -12.56
CA ALA A 405 -8.13 21.09 -13.44
C ALA A 405 -8.55 21.03 -14.91
N PHE A 406 -9.03 19.88 -15.37
CA PHE A 406 -9.58 19.69 -16.70
C PHE A 406 -10.83 20.55 -16.91
N VAL A 407 -11.81 20.50 -15.99
CA VAL A 407 -13.05 21.30 -16.08
C VAL A 407 -12.74 22.79 -16.13
N LEU A 408 -11.80 23.26 -15.30
CA LEU A 408 -11.38 24.66 -15.32
C LEU A 408 -10.75 25.03 -16.68
N SER A 409 -9.77 24.25 -17.13
CA SER A 409 -9.02 24.56 -18.36
C SER A 409 -9.84 24.35 -19.64
N PHE A 410 -10.83 23.46 -19.63
CA PHE A 410 -11.70 23.19 -20.79
C PHE A 410 -12.69 24.33 -21.04
N ASN A 411 -13.04 25.05 -19.99
CA ASN A 411 -14.02 26.14 -20.03
C ASN A 411 -13.37 27.54 -19.99
N THR A 412 -12.09 27.66 -20.34
CA THR A 412 -11.34 28.93 -20.28
C THR A 412 -10.47 29.15 -21.51
N PRO A 413 -10.48 30.33 -22.16
CA PRO A 413 -11.63 31.06 -22.71
C PRO A 413 -12.19 30.44 -24.01
N THR A 414 -11.35 29.76 -24.79
CA THR A 414 -11.74 29.00 -25.98
C THR A 414 -12.13 27.59 -25.56
N VAL A 415 -13.43 27.34 -25.49
CA VAL A 415 -13.96 26.05 -25.05
C VAL A 415 -13.48 24.93 -25.95
N GLY A 416 -12.95 23.87 -25.35
CA GLY A 416 -12.57 22.68 -26.09
C GLY A 416 -11.33 21.97 -25.56
N LEU A 417 -10.91 20.99 -26.34
CA LEU A 417 -9.69 20.24 -26.08
C LEU A 417 -8.53 21.00 -26.71
N GLY A 418 -7.80 21.75 -25.90
CA GLY A 418 -6.54 22.40 -26.27
C GLY A 418 -5.34 21.63 -25.76
N CYS A 419 -4.14 22.17 -25.97
CA CYS A 419 -2.89 21.51 -25.55
C CYS A 419 -2.83 21.26 -24.02
N ARG A 420 -3.43 22.15 -23.21
CA ARG A 420 -3.42 22.03 -21.73
C ARG A 420 -4.36 20.92 -21.25
N THR A 421 -5.63 21.01 -21.63
CA THR A 421 -6.65 20.01 -21.28
C THR A 421 -6.36 18.64 -21.88
N GLY A 422 -5.93 18.61 -23.15
CA GLY A 422 -5.43 17.40 -23.79
C GLY A 422 -4.20 16.85 -23.08
N GLY A 423 -3.29 17.71 -22.63
CA GLY A 423 -2.14 17.35 -21.82
C GLY A 423 -2.49 16.59 -20.54
N TYR A 424 -3.41 17.15 -19.74
CA TYR A 424 -3.90 16.49 -18.52
C TYR A 424 -4.60 15.17 -18.81
N LEU A 425 -5.40 15.11 -19.89
CA LEU A 425 -6.11 13.90 -20.31
C LEU A 425 -5.12 12.81 -20.73
N VAL A 426 -4.08 13.14 -21.50
CA VAL A 426 -3.02 12.19 -21.89
C VAL A 426 -2.31 11.64 -20.64
N PHE A 427 -1.93 12.50 -19.70
CA PHE A 427 -1.29 12.05 -18.45
C PHE A 427 -2.17 11.07 -17.67
N PHE A 428 -3.45 11.42 -17.47
CA PHE A 428 -4.38 10.60 -16.71
C PHE A 428 -4.70 9.28 -17.42
N THR A 429 -4.92 9.31 -18.73
CA THR A 429 -5.23 8.10 -19.53
C THR A 429 -4.05 7.13 -19.54
N VAL A 430 -2.81 7.61 -19.68
CA VAL A 430 -1.62 6.77 -19.58
C VAL A 430 -1.47 6.19 -18.17
N ALA A 431 -1.67 6.99 -17.12
CA ALA A 431 -1.62 6.51 -15.74
C ALA A 431 -2.69 5.45 -15.45
N LEU A 432 -3.91 5.61 -15.98
CA LEU A 432 -4.99 4.65 -15.86
C LEU A 432 -4.72 3.37 -16.67
N ALA A 433 -4.20 3.50 -17.89
CA ALA A 433 -3.82 2.36 -18.71
C ALA A 433 -2.71 1.52 -18.05
N LEU A 434 -1.72 2.17 -17.46
CA LEU A 434 -0.66 1.50 -16.67
C LEU A 434 -1.25 0.71 -15.51
N LEU A 435 -2.20 1.29 -14.76
CA LEU A 435 -2.90 0.61 -13.67
C LEU A 435 -3.67 -0.61 -14.16
N VAL A 436 -4.50 -0.44 -15.20
CA VAL A 436 -5.32 -1.52 -15.76
C VAL A 436 -4.43 -2.63 -16.29
N ALA A 437 -3.37 -2.31 -17.01
CA ALA A 437 -2.40 -3.29 -17.50
C ALA A 437 -1.70 -4.02 -16.34
N GLU A 438 -1.33 -3.33 -15.25
CA GLU A 438 -0.75 -3.96 -14.06
C GLU A 438 -1.75 -4.95 -13.42
N MET A 439 -3.01 -4.53 -13.25
CA MET A 439 -4.07 -5.39 -12.71
C MET A 439 -4.38 -6.59 -13.62
N LEU A 440 -4.40 -6.41 -14.94
CA LEU A 440 -4.61 -7.49 -15.91
C LEU A 440 -3.46 -8.49 -15.88
N VAL A 441 -2.20 -8.02 -15.94
CA VAL A 441 -1.02 -8.89 -15.83
C VAL A 441 -1.07 -9.69 -14.55
N TRP A 442 -1.45 -9.06 -13.44
CA TRP A 442 -1.60 -9.76 -12.17
C TRP A 442 -2.73 -10.78 -12.19
N TRP A 443 -3.92 -10.41 -12.68
CA TRP A 443 -5.08 -11.29 -12.81
C TRP A 443 -4.77 -12.52 -13.66
N PHE A 444 -4.10 -12.36 -14.81
CA PHE A 444 -3.77 -13.49 -15.68
C PHE A 444 -2.68 -14.39 -15.11
N THR A 445 -1.75 -13.83 -14.32
CA THR A 445 -0.65 -14.60 -13.76
C THR A 445 -0.96 -15.23 -12.40
N SER A 446 -2.06 -14.84 -11.74
CA SER A 446 -2.44 -15.36 -10.41
C SER A 446 -3.05 -16.78 -10.41
N PRO A 447 -3.96 -17.18 -11.34
CA PRO A 447 -4.54 -18.53 -11.37
C PRO A 447 -3.54 -19.63 -11.77
N ALA A 448 -2.51 -19.27 -12.54
CA ALA A 448 -1.54 -20.19 -13.12
C ALA A 448 -0.60 -20.83 -12.07
N GLU A 449 -0.46 -20.22 -10.89
CA GLU A 449 0.42 -20.70 -9.81
C GLU A 449 -0.05 -22.00 -9.15
N SER A 450 -1.36 -22.31 -9.20
CA SER A 450 -1.92 -23.50 -8.54
C SER A 450 -1.71 -24.82 -9.30
N LYS A 451 -1.75 -24.79 -10.65
CA LYS A 451 -1.56 -25.97 -11.51
C LYS A 451 -0.10 -26.16 -11.96
N ILE A 452 0.69 -25.09 -12.05
CA ILE A 452 2.12 -25.13 -12.39
C ILE A 452 3.00 -25.59 -11.20
N ARG A 453 2.38 -25.81 -10.03
CA ARG A 453 3.04 -26.29 -8.80
C ARG A 453 3.63 -27.71 -8.89
N ARG A 454 3.28 -28.50 -9.92
CA ARG A 454 3.71 -29.90 -10.07
C ARG A 454 4.70 -30.14 -11.21
N HIS A 455 5.09 -29.12 -11.99
CA HIS A 455 5.82 -29.37 -13.24
C HIS A 455 6.99 -28.45 -13.55
N PHE A 456 7.22 -27.37 -12.79
CA PHE A 456 8.29 -26.43 -13.13
C PHE A 456 9.22 -26.20 -11.95
N GLU A 457 10.21 -27.09 -11.86
CA GLU A 457 11.49 -26.84 -11.19
C GLU A 457 12.40 -25.88 -11.97
N ASP A 458 12.14 -25.55 -13.25
CA ASP A 458 13.04 -24.70 -14.03
C ASP A 458 12.41 -23.41 -14.61
N LEU A 459 12.58 -22.32 -13.86
CA LEU A 459 13.10 -21.02 -14.34
C LEU A 459 12.31 -20.14 -15.34
N ARG A 460 11.18 -20.55 -15.93
CA ARG A 460 10.60 -19.76 -17.06
C ARG A 460 9.52 -18.72 -16.73
N ASN A 461 8.87 -18.75 -15.56
CA ASN A 461 7.71 -17.88 -15.26
C ASN A 461 7.99 -16.57 -14.51
N LEU A 462 9.15 -16.44 -13.86
CA LEU A 462 9.63 -15.13 -13.35
C LEU A 462 10.05 -14.20 -14.51
N THR A 463 10.24 -14.73 -15.72
CA THR A 463 10.68 -13.98 -16.90
C THR A 463 9.59 -13.08 -17.47
N ALA A 464 8.33 -13.52 -17.56
CA ALA A 464 7.27 -12.72 -18.19
C ALA A 464 6.93 -11.44 -17.40
N ARG A 465 6.68 -11.54 -16.08
CA ARG A 465 6.41 -10.37 -15.22
C ARG A 465 7.58 -9.38 -15.24
N ASN A 466 8.81 -9.90 -15.11
CA ASN A 466 10.03 -9.08 -15.16
C ASN A 466 10.25 -8.45 -16.54
N TRP A 467 9.92 -9.17 -17.62
CA TRP A 467 10.02 -8.69 -19.00
C TRP A 467 9.01 -7.57 -19.26
N PHE A 468 7.72 -7.78 -18.95
CA PHE A 468 6.69 -6.73 -19.05
C PHE A 468 7.07 -5.52 -18.20
N GLN A 469 7.61 -5.76 -17.00
CA GLN A 469 8.10 -4.69 -16.14
C GLN A 469 9.16 -3.82 -16.81
N ARG A 470 10.19 -4.44 -17.40
CA ARG A 470 11.33 -3.74 -17.99
C ARG A 470 11.03 -3.13 -19.36
N VAL A 471 10.25 -3.81 -20.19
CA VAL A 471 10.05 -3.44 -21.60
C VAL A 471 8.83 -2.55 -21.80
N VAL A 472 7.75 -2.76 -21.04
CA VAL A 472 6.49 -2.03 -21.26
C VAL A 472 6.31 -0.96 -20.19
N PHE A 473 6.21 -1.39 -18.94
CA PHE A 473 5.74 -0.50 -17.89
C PHE A 473 6.76 0.57 -17.50
N THR A 474 8.05 0.23 -17.30
CA THR A 474 9.06 1.21 -16.89
C THR A 474 9.30 2.32 -17.94
N PRO A 475 9.41 2.01 -19.24
CA PRO A 475 9.49 3.05 -20.28
C PRO A 475 8.24 3.92 -20.34
N LEU A 476 7.05 3.35 -20.21
CA LEU A 476 5.80 4.13 -20.20
C LEU A 476 5.66 5.01 -18.95
N GLU A 477 6.06 4.53 -17.77
CA GLU A 477 6.14 5.36 -16.55
C GLU A 477 7.09 6.54 -16.77
N PHE A 478 8.26 6.29 -17.36
CA PHE A 478 9.23 7.34 -17.67
C PHE A 478 8.69 8.34 -18.69
N ALA A 479 8.06 7.87 -19.77
CA ALA A 479 7.41 8.73 -20.75
C ALA A 479 6.32 9.59 -20.10
N ASN A 480 5.50 9.01 -19.21
CA ASN A 480 4.45 9.74 -18.52
C ASN A 480 4.99 10.76 -17.50
N MET A 481 6.09 10.42 -16.80
CA MET A 481 6.80 11.36 -15.93
C MET A 481 7.37 12.53 -16.74
N VAL A 482 8.06 12.25 -17.85
CA VAL A 482 8.60 13.28 -18.75
C VAL A 482 7.47 14.14 -19.31
N TRP A 483 6.33 13.54 -19.67
CA TRP A 483 5.14 14.26 -20.10
C TRP A 483 4.63 15.21 -19.02
N LEU A 484 4.52 14.77 -17.76
CA LEU A 484 4.16 15.64 -16.66
C LEU A 484 5.15 16.81 -16.49
N CYS A 485 6.45 16.53 -16.46
CA CYS A 485 7.47 17.57 -16.37
C CYS A 485 7.38 18.57 -17.52
N TYR A 486 7.13 18.09 -18.75
CA TYR A 486 6.88 18.94 -19.90
C TYR A 486 5.65 19.82 -19.69
N LEU A 487 4.52 19.28 -19.24
CA LEU A 487 3.31 20.07 -18.96
C LEU A 487 3.60 21.19 -17.94
N LEU A 488 4.26 20.87 -16.83
CA LEU A 488 4.60 21.85 -15.80
C LEU A 488 5.48 22.97 -16.35
N MET A 489 6.55 22.62 -17.08
CA MET A 489 7.48 23.60 -17.65
C MET A 489 6.84 24.43 -18.75
N ALA A 490 6.15 23.79 -19.70
CA ALA A 490 5.50 24.44 -20.83
C ALA A 490 4.41 25.42 -20.36
N GLN A 491 3.64 25.06 -19.35
CA GLN A 491 2.64 25.94 -18.76
C GLN A 491 3.26 27.11 -18.01
N THR A 492 4.33 26.86 -17.25
CA THR A 492 5.03 27.89 -16.47
C THR A 492 5.65 28.98 -17.35
N VAL A 493 6.22 28.62 -18.50
CA VAL A 493 6.83 29.60 -19.43
C VAL A 493 5.83 30.21 -20.43
N GLY A 494 4.62 29.67 -20.53
CA GLY A 494 3.64 30.09 -21.54
C GLY A 494 3.87 29.50 -22.94
N ALA A 495 4.52 28.34 -23.05
CA ALA A 495 4.74 27.66 -24.33
C ALA A 495 3.43 27.21 -25.01
N PHE A 496 2.33 27.12 -24.25
CA PHE A 496 0.99 26.86 -24.77
C PHE A 496 0.26 28.11 -25.27
N ASN A 497 0.91 29.27 -25.29
CA ASN A 497 0.37 30.48 -25.90
C ASN A 497 0.80 30.54 -27.37
N ASN A 498 0.16 29.73 -28.20
CA ASN A 498 0.32 29.78 -29.65
C ASN A 498 -1.05 29.54 -30.32
N CYS A 499 -1.15 29.84 -31.62
CA CYS A 499 -2.41 29.70 -32.34
C CYS A 499 -3.00 28.29 -32.24
N THR A 500 -2.16 27.25 -32.30
CA THR A 500 -2.58 25.84 -32.24
C THR A 500 -3.23 25.49 -30.90
N CYS A 501 -2.61 25.89 -29.80
CA CYS A 501 -3.05 25.57 -28.45
C CYS A 501 -4.20 26.45 -27.98
N MET A 502 -4.21 27.74 -28.36
CA MET A 502 -5.28 28.66 -28.03
C MET A 502 -6.54 28.43 -28.86
N ALA A 503 -6.43 27.95 -30.10
CA ALA A 503 -7.60 27.63 -30.91
C ALA A 503 -8.30 26.32 -30.50
N SER A 504 -7.77 25.56 -29.54
CA SER A 504 -8.37 24.31 -29.03
C SER A 504 -8.71 23.28 -30.13
N ILE A 505 -7.79 23.09 -31.09
CA ILE A 505 -8.02 22.25 -32.28
C ILE A 505 -7.99 20.73 -32.02
N TRP A 506 -7.58 20.26 -30.83
CA TRP A 506 -7.48 18.82 -30.57
C TRP A 506 -8.85 18.15 -30.44
N GLY A 507 -9.92 18.94 -30.30
CA GLY A 507 -11.30 18.46 -30.32
C GLY A 507 -12.14 19.26 -31.32
N GLY A 508 -13.17 18.63 -31.89
CA GLY A 508 -14.02 19.24 -32.92
C GLY A 508 -14.87 20.43 -32.46
N ASN A 509 -14.86 20.78 -31.17
CA ASN A 509 -15.63 21.88 -30.58
C ASN A 509 -14.82 23.20 -30.46
N GLY A 510 -13.57 23.24 -30.95
CA GLY A 510 -12.73 24.45 -31.04
C GLY A 510 -12.52 24.91 -32.49
N GLY A 511 -11.51 25.76 -32.73
CA GLY A 511 -11.09 26.21 -34.06
C GLY A 511 -10.95 27.72 -34.24
N TYR A 512 -11.15 28.48 -33.16
CA TYR A 512 -11.10 29.95 -33.18
C TYR A 512 -10.34 30.52 -32.00
N ILE A 513 -9.89 31.76 -32.14
CA ILE A 513 -9.30 32.56 -31.07
C ILE A 513 -10.07 33.88 -31.03
N ASP A 514 -10.46 34.30 -29.84
CA ASP A 514 -11.14 35.57 -29.63
C ASP A 514 -10.15 36.61 -29.08
N PHE A 515 -9.85 37.63 -29.89
CA PHE A 515 -8.88 38.66 -29.52
C PHE A 515 -9.40 39.62 -28.44
N ASP A 516 -10.73 39.76 -28.29
CA ASP A 516 -11.34 40.66 -27.32
C ASP A 516 -11.31 40.05 -25.91
N THR A 517 -11.49 38.73 -25.83
CA THR A 517 -11.47 37.97 -24.57
C THR A 517 -10.16 37.18 -24.35
N LEU A 518 -9.07 37.56 -25.04
CA LEU A 518 -7.78 36.86 -25.00
C LEU A 518 -7.23 36.72 -23.58
N ASN A 519 -7.40 37.79 -22.79
CA ASN A 519 -6.89 37.91 -21.44
C ASN A 519 -8.00 37.91 -20.38
N GLN A 520 -9.22 38.32 -20.70
CA GLN A 520 -10.32 38.44 -19.73
C GLN A 520 -11.66 38.00 -20.35
N VAL A 521 -12.30 36.97 -19.79
CA VAL A 521 -13.66 36.56 -20.17
C VAL A 521 -14.66 37.00 -19.11
N ASN A 522 -15.54 37.93 -19.47
CA ASN A 522 -16.63 38.39 -18.61
C ASN A 522 -17.89 37.59 -18.91
N SER A 523 -17.95 36.33 -18.46
CA SER A 523 -19.14 35.48 -18.59
C SER A 523 -19.49 34.81 -17.25
N PRO A 524 -20.74 34.91 -16.77
CA PRO A 524 -21.16 34.29 -15.51
C PRO A 524 -21.03 32.76 -15.52
N MET A 525 -20.98 32.16 -16.71
CA MET A 525 -20.75 30.72 -16.86
C MET A 525 -19.31 30.31 -16.54
N VAL A 526 -18.32 31.16 -16.87
CA VAL A 526 -16.90 30.90 -16.56
C VAL A 526 -16.69 30.81 -15.05
N GLU A 527 -17.29 31.75 -14.31
CA GLU A 527 -17.29 31.73 -12.85
C GLU A 527 -17.85 30.41 -12.29
N LYS A 528 -18.97 29.95 -12.85
CA LYS A 528 -19.60 28.68 -12.44
C LYS A 528 -18.67 27.48 -12.67
N TYR A 529 -18.01 27.39 -13.82
CA TYR A 529 -17.09 26.28 -14.11
C TYR A 529 -15.81 26.34 -13.29
N TRP A 530 -15.26 27.53 -13.04
CA TRP A 530 -14.10 27.70 -12.17
C TRP A 530 -14.43 27.30 -10.73
N LYS A 531 -15.60 27.70 -10.22
CA LYS A 531 -16.12 27.25 -8.92
C LYS A 531 -16.24 25.73 -8.89
N GLN A 532 -16.86 25.13 -9.91
CA GLN A 532 -17.01 23.67 -9.98
C GLN A 532 -15.66 22.94 -9.96
N GLY A 533 -14.72 23.32 -10.84
CA GLY A 533 -13.40 22.68 -10.91
C GLY A 533 -12.62 22.80 -9.60
N THR A 534 -12.64 23.99 -9.00
CA THR A 534 -11.98 24.25 -7.71
C THR A 534 -12.62 23.45 -6.57
N ILE A 535 -13.95 23.45 -6.45
CA ILE A 535 -14.67 22.72 -5.41
C ILE A 535 -14.39 21.21 -5.52
N ILE A 536 -14.45 20.65 -6.73
CA ILE A 536 -14.19 19.22 -6.96
C ILE A 536 -12.79 18.86 -6.44
N THR A 537 -11.75 19.57 -6.87
CA THR A 537 -10.38 19.27 -6.45
C THR A 537 -10.18 19.48 -4.95
N CYS A 538 -10.66 20.60 -4.37
CA CYS A 538 -10.48 20.88 -2.96
C CYS A 538 -11.20 19.87 -2.05
N VAL A 539 -12.42 19.46 -2.42
CA VAL A 539 -13.16 18.44 -1.67
C VAL A 539 -12.44 17.10 -1.73
N ILE A 540 -12.00 16.67 -2.91
CA ILE A 540 -11.32 15.38 -3.09
C ILE A 540 -9.97 15.37 -2.37
N MET A 541 -9.19 16.44 -2.49
CA MET A 541 -7.94 16.62 -1.76
C MET A 541 -8.17 16.62 -0.24
N GLY A 542 -9.18 17.36 0.23
CA GLY A 542 -9.53 17.44 1.64
C GLY A 542 -9.96 16.09 2.22
N ILE A 543 -10.79 15.33 1.51
CA ILE A 543 -11.18 13.96 1.89
C ILE A 543 -9.94 13.05 1.93
N GLY A 544 -9.08 13.10 0.92
CA GLY A 544 -7.85 12.31 0.86
C GLY A 544 -6.92 12.62 2.05
N MET A 545 -6.64 13.89 2.31
CA MET A 545 -5.81 14.31 3.44
C MET A 545 -6.44 13.94 4.79
N ALA A 546 -7.75 14.14 4.96
CA ALA A 546 -8.45 13.79 6.19
C ALA A 546 -8.41 12.28 6.46
N TYR A 547 -8.59 11.45 5.42
CA TYR A 547 -8.47 10.00 5.52
C TYR A 547 -7.07 9.58 6.00
N ILE A 548 -6.02 10.18 5.45
CA ILE A 548 -4.63 9.89 5.80
C ILE A 548 -4.34 10.26 7.26
N VAL A 549 -4.72 11.47 7.68
CA VAL A 549 -4.60 11.91 9.08
C VAL A 549 -5.36 10.97 10.01
N LEU A 550 -6.56 10.58 9.63
CA LEU A 550 -7.39 9.65 10.39
C LEU A 550 -6.70 8.30 10.60
N GLU A 551 -6.21 7.68 9.53
CA GLU A 551 -5.52 6.38 9.61
C GLU A 551 -4.23 6.49 10.44
N TRP A 552 -3.47 7.56 10.28
CA TRP A 552 -2.29 7.82 11.12
C TRP A 552 -2.64 7.85 12.62
N LEU A 553 -3.67 8.62 13.00
CA LEU A 553 -4.09 8.75 14.39
C LEU A 553 -4.58 7.42 14.97
N LEU A 554 -5.30 6.62 14.17
CA LEU A 554 -5.80 5.31 14.60
C LEU A 554 -4.70 4.29 14.84
N GLN A 555 -3.60 4.39 14.09
CA GLN A 555 -2.47 3.46 14.12
C GLN A 555 -1.33 3.92 15.06
N ALA A 556 -1.34 5.17 15.51
CA ALA A 556 -0.27 5.79 16.29
C ALA A 556 0.14 4.98 17.54
N HIS A 557 -0.82 4.38 18.25
CA HIS A 557 -0.57 3.62 19.48
C HIS A 557 0.32 2.38 19.29
N LEU A 558 0.39 1.79 18.09
CA LEU A 558 1.31 0.69 17.78
C LEU A 558 2.76 1.17 17.65
N CYS A 559 2.90 2.43 17.22
CA CYS A 559 4.15 3.02 16.79
C CYS A 559 4.84 3.83 17.90
N THR A 560 4.09 4.20 18.95
CA THR A 560 4.60 4.94 20.11
C THR A 560 5.51 4.06 20.97
N GLU A 561 6.73 4.54 21.21
CA GLU A 561 7.74 3.87 22.04
C GLU A 561 7.32 3.76 23.51
N ASN A 562 7.01 4.89 24.15
CA ASN A 562 6.61 4.94 25.54
C ASN A 562 5.28 4.19 25.73
N TYR A 563 5.30 3.14 26.54
CA TYR A 563 4.13 2.30 26.78
C TYR A 563 2.95 3.10 27.33
N LYS A 564 3.17 4.00 28.30
CA LYS A 564 2.11 4.80 28.93
C LYS A 564 1.42 5.71 27.91
N ASP A 565 2.21 6.39 27.08
CA ASP A 565 1.69 7.28 26.03
C ASP A 565 0.95 6.49 24.94
N ALA A 566 1.47 5.32 24.58
CA ALA A 566 0.81 4.41 23.65
C ALA A 566 -0.57 3.98 24.16
N MET A 567 -0.68 3.65 25.44
CA MET A 567 -1.93 3.23 26.06
C MET A 567 -2.92 4.38 26.19
N ALA A 568 -2.46 5.58 26.57
CA ALA A 568 -3.28 6.79 26.52
C ALA A 568 -3.76 7.11 25.09
N GLY A 569 -2.92 6.85 24.08
CA GLY A 569 -3.28 6.91 22.66
C GLY A 569 -4.38 5.90 22.31
N LEU A 570 -4.25 4.65 22.74
CA LEU A 570 -5.24 3.59 22.51
C LEU A 570 -6.61 3.94 23.12
N ILE A 571 -6.66 4.47 24.34
CA ILE A 571 -7.92 4.94 24.97
C ILE A 571 -8.58 6.02 24.11
N ARG A 572 -7.80 6.99 23.63
CA ARG A 572 -8.30 8.05 22.75
C ARG A 572 -8.83 7.48 21.43
N VAL A 573 -8.12 6.53 20.83
CA VAL A 573 -8.55 5.82 19.62
C VAL A 573 -9.86 5.06 19.85
N ARG A 574 -10.02 4.37 20.99
CA ARG A 574 -11.25 3.67 21.37
C ARG A 574 -12.45 4.62 21.45
N ARG A 575 -12.29 5.74 22.17
CA ARG A 575 -13.33 6.79 22.26
C ARG A 575 -13.66 7.36 20.89
N PHE A 576 -12.64 7.68 20.10
CA PHE A 576 -12.81 8.23 18.77
C PHE A 576 -13.54 7.26 17.82
N ARG A 577 -13.17 5.97 17.80
CA ARG A 577 -13.86 4.93 17.02
C ARG A 577 -15.32 4.78 17.44
N ARG A 578 -15.62 4.91 18.75
CA ARG A 578 -17.00 4.93 19.26
C ARG A 578 -17.79 6.11 18.68
N TYR A 579 -17.24 7.31 18.70
CA TYR A 579 -17.92 8.51 18.17
C TYR A 579 -18.08 8.50 16.65
N THR A 580 -17.11 7.91 15.93
CA THR A 580 -17.10 7.88 14.45
C THR A 580 -17.66 6.60 13.84
N TYR A 581 -18.18 5.69 14.68
CA TYR A 581 -18.71 4.41 14.22
C TYR A 581 -19.81 4.59 13.16
N TRP A 582 -20.69 5.58 13.34
CA TRP A 582 -21.77 5.88 12.39
C TRP A 582 -21.26 6.37 11.02
N ILE A 583 -20.13 7.08 10.98
CA ILE A 583 -19.53 7.58 9.73
C ILE A 583 -18.96 6.44 8.89
N ARG A 584 -18.54 5.35 9.54
CA ARG A 584 -17.98 4.15 8.87
C ARG A 584 -19.04 3.15 8.40
N TYR A 585 -20.29 3.33 8.82
CA TYR A 585 -21.38 2.44 8.43
C TYR A 585 -21.67 2.48 6.91
N PRO A 586 -21.76 3.66 6.25
CA PRO A 586 -21.99 3.72 4.81
C PRO A 586 -20.90 3.06 3.97
N SER A 587 -19.62 3.17 4.37
CA SER A 587 -18.52 2.52 3.64
C SER A 587 -18.54 1.01 3.82
N ALA A 588 -18.87 0.50 5.02
CA ALA A 588 -19.09 -0.92 5.24
C ALA A 588 -20.27 -1.46 4.42
N LEU A 589 -21.38 -0.71 4.36
CA LEU A 589 -22.55 -1.08 3.56
C LEU A 589 -22.21 -1.09 2.06
N LEU A 590 -21.50 -0.08 1.56
CA LEU A 590 -21.05 -0.01 0.18
C LEU A 590 -20.13 -1.18 -0.18
N MET A 591 -19.21 -1.56 0.72
CA MET A 591 -18.35 -2.74 0.52
C MET A 591 -19.15 -4.04 0.45
N ILE A 592 -20.20 -4.18 1.25
CA ILE A 592 -21.13 -5.32 1.17
C ILE A 592 -21.83 -5.33 -0.18
N ILE A 593 -22.35 -4.18 -0.64
CA ILE A 593 -23.01 -4.06 -1.95
C ILE A 593 -22.06 -4.44 -3.10
N ILE A 594 -20.83 -3.92 -3.11
CA ILE A 594 -19.83 -4.24 -4.14
C ILE A 594 -19.48 -5.72 -4.09
N THR A 595 -19.24 -6.28 -2.90
CA THR A 595 -18.90 -7.70 -2.74
C THR A 595 -20.03 -8.60 -3.23
N ASN A 596 -21.28 -8.26 -2.90
CA ASN A 596 -22.46 -8.99 -3.36
C ASN A 596 -22.68 -8.85 -4.88
N SER A 597 -22.35 -7.69 -5.44
CA SER A 597 -22.41 -7.47 -6.90
C SER A 597 -21.36 -8.31 -7.63
N LEU A 598 -20.13 -8.37 -7.10
CA LEU A 598 -19.06 -9.19 -7.67
C LEU A 598 -19.31 -10.70 -7.52
N SER A 599 -19.92 -11.14 -6.41
CA SER A 599 -20.32 -12.54 -6.24
C SER A 599 -21.49 -12.91 -7.16
N ALA A 600 -22.45 -11.99 -7.37
CA ALA A 600 -23.56 -12.19 -8.30
C ALA A 600 -23.08 -12.40 -9.76
N ILE A 601 -21.96 -11.78 -10.16
CA ILE A 601 -21.36 -11.96 -11.50
C ILE A 601 -20.58 -13.30 -11.60
N ARG A 602 -20.62 -14.19 -10.58
CA ARG A 602 -19.85 -15.45 -10.51
C ARG A 602 -18.33 -15.29 -10.70
N ILE A 603 -17.80 -14.08 -10.57
CA ILE A 603 -16.36 -13.82 -10.57
C ILE A 603 -15.71 -14.37 -9.28
N ARG A 604 -16.52 -14.69 -8.26
CA ARG A 604 -16.04 -15.12 -6.95
C ARG A 604 -16.92 -16.23 -6.35
N GLU A 605 -16.31 -17.35 -5.99
CA GLU A 605 -16.91 -18.29 -5.02
C GLU A 605 -16.95 -17.61 -3.64
N SER A 606 -18.14 -17.31 -3.14
CA SER A 606 -18.30 -16.77 -1.80
C SER A 606 -18.14 -17.90 -0.76
N SER A 607 -16.90 -18.24 -0.43
CA SER A 607 -16.65 -18.85 0.87
C SER A 607 -17.03 -17.81 1.93
N GLU A 608 -17.86 -18.20 2.91
CA GLU A 608 -18.30 -17.39 4.04
C GLU A 608 -17.09 -16.83 4.83
N ARG A 609 -16.55 -15.69 4.39
CA ARG A 609 -15.45 -15.03 5.10
C ARG A 609 -16.03 -14.23 6.26
N LYS A 610 -15.89 -14.76 7.47
CA LYS A 610 -16.09 -14.00 8.71
C LYS A 610 -15.01 -12.91 8.79
N VAL A 611 -15.42 -11.64 8.89
CA VAL A 611 -14.50 -10.49 9.00
C VAL A 611 -14.64 -9.89 10.39
N LEU A 612 -13.52 -9.60 11.04
CA LEU A 612 -13.52 -8.94 12.34
C LEU A 612 -13.90 -7.46 12.14
N VAL A 613 -15.11 -7.11 12.55
CA VAL A 613 -15.57 -5.73 12.61
C VAL A 613 -15.34 -5.19 14.02
N TRP A 614 -14.93 -3.93 14.12
CA TRP A 614 -14.81 -3.27 15.41
C TRP A 614 -16.13 -3.31 16.16
N SER A 615 -16.13 -3.83 17.40
CA SER A 615 -17.29 -3.84 18.28
C SER A 615 -16.90 -3.27 19.65
N ARG A 616 -17.87 -2.66 20.33
CA ARG A 616 -17.73 -2.31 21.76
C ARG A 616 -17.97 -3.54 22.63
N GLU A 617 -19.00 -4.30 22.31
CA GLU A 617 -19.43 -5.46 23.09
C GLU A 617 -18.41 -6.60 22.99
N THR A 618 -18.15 -7.22 24.14
CA THR A 618 -17.41 -8.47 24.26
C THR A 618 -18.29 -9.59 23.74
N LYS A 619 -17.91 -10.19 22.60
CA LYS A 619 -18.62 -11.33 22.01
C LYS A 619 -18.03 -12.68 22.42
N TYR A 620 -17.10 -12.71 23.39
CA TYR A 620 -16.54 -13.96 23.89
C TYR A 620 -17.66 -14.83 24.48
N ARG A 621 -18.15 -15.77 23.68
CA ARG A 621 -18.95 -16.91 24.13
C ARG A 621 -17.98 -18.08 24.19
N PRO A 622 -17.60 -18.59 25.37
CA PRO A 622 -16.97 -19.90 25.42
C PRO A 622 -17.97 -20.87 24.78
N THR A 623 -17.54 -21.61 23.76
CA THR A 623 -18.37 -22.66 23.17
C THR A 623 -18.75 -23.60 24.30
N VAL A 624 -20.05 -23.89 24.48
CA VAL A 624 -20.54 -24.76 25.56
C VAL A 624 -19.77 -26.09 25.60
N GLY A 625 -19.29 -26.57 24.44
CA GLY A 625 -18.40 -27.73 24.35
C GLY A 625 -17.02 -27.58 25.03
N GLN A 626 -16.42 -26.38 25.06
CA GLN A 626 -15.15 -26.14 25.79
C GLN A 626 -15.37 -26.07 27.30
N MET A 627 -16.54 -25.60 27.76
CA MET A 627 -16.92 -25.61 29.17
C MET A 627 -17.21 -27.04 29.65
N ILE A 628 -17.87 -27.85 28.82
CA ILE A 628 -18.09 -29.28 29.07
C ILE A 628 -16.78 -30.06 29.00
N MET A 629 -15.88 -29.76 28.07
CA MET A 629 -14.54 -30.37 28.05
C MET A 629 -13.74 -30.00 29.30
N ARG A 630 -13.69 -28.72 29.71
CA ARG A 630 -13.02 -28.34 30.97
C ARG A 630 -13.64 -29.04 32.18
N LEU A 631 -14.96 -29.12 32.26
CA LEU A 631 -15.64 -29.87 33.33
C LEU A 631 -15.35 -31.38 33.28
N ALA A 632 -15.20 -31.98 32.10
CA ALA A 632 -14.85 -33.38 31.94
C ALA A 632 -13.38 -33.65 32.32
N THR A 633 -12.46 -32.74 31.95
CA THR A 633 -11.05 -32.83 32.33
C THR A 633 -10.85 -32.56 33.83
N ASP A 634 -11.59 -31.61 34.40
CA ASP A 634 -11.60 -31.33 35.85
C ASP A 634 -12.18 -32.52 36.61
N ALA A 635 -13.25 -33.17 36.09
CA ALA A 635 -13.81 -34.39 36.66
C ALA A 635 -12.85 -35.60 36.57
N GLN A 636 -11.99 -35.67 35.55
CA GLN A 636 -10.96 -36.70 35.40
C GLN A 636 -9.74 -36.48 36.31
N SER A 637 -9.56 -35.28 36.88
CA SER A 637 -8.46 -34.98 37.81
C SER A 637 -8.83 -35.16 39.28
N LEU A 638 -10.06 -35.57 39.59
CA LEU A 638 -10.44 -35.98 40.94
C LEU A 638 -9.85 -37.37 41.25
N PRO A 639 -9.09 -37.53 42.35
CA PRO A 639 -8.57 -38.84 42.72
C PRO A 639 -9.72 -39.74 43.15
N PHE A 640 -10.02 -40.76 42.35
CA PHE A 640 -10.89 -41.86 42.74
C PHE A 640 -10.20 -42.63 43.88
N GLN A 641 -10.60 -42.35 45.12
CA GLN A 641 -10.37 -43.25 46.25
C GLN A 641 -11.19 -44.53 46.02
N GLY A 642 -10.51 -45.66 46.11
CA GLY A 642 -10.95 -46.94 45.58
C GLY A 642 -12.12 -47.59 46.32
N ILE A 643 -12.76 -48.50 45.60
CA ILE A 643 -13.45 -49.68 46.15
C ILE A 643 -13.02 -50.84 45.26
N GLY A 644 -12.50 -51.89 45.89
CA GLY A 644 -11.88 -53.02 45.22
C GLY A 644 -12.83 -54.12 44.79
N ASP A 645 -12.17 -55.11 44.21
CA ASP A 645 -12.31 -56.55 44.43
C ASP A 645 -12.81 -57.42 43.26
N SER A 646 -12.11 -58.56 43.16
CA SER A 646 -12.47 -59.86 42.58
C SER A 646 -12.77 -60.00 41.08
N GLY A 647 -11.77 -60.55 40.37
CA GLY A 647 -11.81 -61.86 39.69
C GLY A 647 -12.86 -62.14 38.60
N GLU A 648 -12.41 -62.52 37.40
CA GLU A 648 -12.62 -63.86 36.83
C GLU A 648 -12.00 -64.00 35.42
N ARG A 649 -11.84 -65.26 35.02
CA ARG A 649 -10.94 -65.82 34.01
C ARG A 649 -11.79 -66.50 32.93
N PHE A 650 -11.60 -66.19 31.64
CA PHE A 650 -11.91 -67.03 30.46
C PHE A 650 -11.19 -66.36 29.26
N GLY A 651 -10.47 -67.01 28.34
CA GLY A 651 -10.53 -68.37 27.83
C GLY A 651 -10.93 -68.32 26.34
N GLU A 652 -10.19 -69.06 25.49
CA GLU A 652 -10.40 -69.36 24.06
C GLU A 652 -9.85 -68.39 22.97
N GLU A 653 -9.43 -68.82 21.77
CA GLU A 653 -8.60 -69.91 21.21
C GLU A 653 -8.72 -69.80 19.66
N SER A 654 -7.66 -70.15 18.92
CA SER A 654 -7.62 -70.53 17.48
C SER A 654 -7.80 -69.42 16.42
N LYS A 655 -7.21 -69.41 15.22
CA LYS A 655 -6.51 -70.36 14.31
C LYS A 655 -5.76 -69.50 13.25
N THR A 656 -4.45 -69.60 13.03
CA THR A 656 -3.69 -70.40 12.04
C THR A 656 -4.19 -70.44 10.60
N GLU A 657 -3.32 -69.97 9.68
CA GLU A 657 -2.97 -70.42 8.30
C GLU A 657 -2.54 -69.17 7.50
N GLY A 658 -1.46 -69.11 6.73
CA GLY A 658 -0.54 -70.12 6.20
C GLY A 658 -0.04 -69.61 4.84
N ASP A 659 1.24 -69.85 4.56
CA ASP A 659 1.89 -69.91 3.23
C ASP A 659 2.37 -68.62 2.54
N THR A 660 3.70 -68.37 2.45
CA THR A 660 4.74 -68.86 1.49
C THR A 660 4.54 -68.29 0.06
N GLU A 661 5.53 -67.82 -0.71
CA GLU A 661 6.95 -68.12 -0.83
C GLU A 661 7.67 -67.10 -1.78
N ASN A 662 9.00 -67.06 -1.70
CA ASN A 662 10.03 -66.86 -2.77
C ASN A 662 10.32 -65.49 -3.47
N ASN A 663 11.45 -64.88 -3.05
CA ASN A 663 12.79 -64.79 -3.70
C ASN A 663 13.01 -64.42 -5.19
N MET A 664 13.91 -63.44 -5.39
CA MET A 664 15.11 -63.34 -6.30
C MET A 664 15.23 -61.90 -6.87
N VAL A 665 16.24 -61.07 -6.55
CA VAL A 665 17.71 -61.05 -6.84
C VAL A 665 18.05 -60.40 -8.20
N GLU A 666 19.16 -59.61 -8.19
CA GLU A 666 19.82 -58.78 -9.23
C GLU A 666 19.33 -57.32 -9.31
N GLY A 667 20.15 -56.26 -9.19
CA GLY A 667 21.61 -56.13 -9.24
C GLY A 667 21.99 -55.17 -10.37
N THR A 668 22.36 -53.93 -10.05
CA THR A 668 23.32 -53.13 -10.88
C THR A 668 23.79 -51.87 -10.14
N GLU A 669 25.09 -51.86 -9.88
CA GLU A 669 25.92 -50.70 -9.54
C GLU A 669 26.01 -49.72 -10.72
N VAL A 670 26.06 -48.42 -10.44
CA VAL A 670 26.93 -47.48 -11.18
C VAL A 670 27.47 -46.45 -10.20
N ASP A 671 28.76 -46.58 -9.91
CA ASP A 671 29.61 -45.57 -9.29
C ASP A 671 29.93 -44.44 -10.26
N CYS A 672 29.96 -43.20 -9.77
CA CYS A 672 30.91 -42.19 -10.24
C CYS A 672 31.26 -41.21 -9.11
N ALA A 673 32.54 -41.25 -8.76
CA ALA A 673 33.16 -40.55 -7.64
C ALA A 673 33.78 -39.18 -8.03
N HIS A 674 34.05 -38.42 -6.97
CA HIS A 674 35.12 -37.42 -6.78
C HIS A 674 34.97 -35.96 -7.26
N SER A 675 34.77 -35.07 -6.28
CA SER A 675 35.75 -34.05 -5.82
C SER A 675 35.12 -33.27 -4.65
N GLY A 676 35.54 -33.39 -3.39
CA GLY A 676 36.70 -32.69 -2.79
C GLY A 676 36.22 -31.52 -1.88
N PRO A 677 36.53 -31.48 -0.57
CA PRO A 677 35.87 -30.61 0.40
C PRO A 677 36.62 -29.29 0.68
N LEU A 678 35.90 -28.20 0.96
CA LEU A 678 36.47 -27.00 1.58
C LEU A 678 35.75 -26.66 2.88
N ARG A 679 36.53 -26.79 3.96
CA ARG A 679 36.28 -26.32 5.33
C ARG A 679 36.37 -24.80 5.38
N GLU A 680 35.44 -24.15 6.09
CA GLU A 680 35.67 -22.99 6.99
C GLU A 680 34.35 -22.71 7.74
N ALA A 681 34.13 -23.28 8.93
CA ALA A 681 34.60 -22.83 10.24
C ALA A 681 33.94 -21.51 10.75
N ASN A 682 32.93 -21.71 11.61
CA ASN A 682 32.64 -20.99 12.85
C ASN A 682 33.02 -19.50 12.96
N ARG A 683 32.00 -18.63 12.94
CA ARG A 683 32.09 -17.33 13.62
C ARG A 683 30.72 -16.87 14.15
N VAL A 684 30.26 -17.50 15.24
CA VAL A 684 29.28 -16.89 16.15
C VAL A 684 30.09 -16.01 17.11
N ARG A 685 30.04 -14.68 16.95
CA ARG A 685 30.54 -13.72 17.94
C ARG A 685 29.39 -12.92 18.57
N ASN A 686 29.38 -13.01 19.89
CA ASN A 686 28.86 -12.17 20.96
C ASN A 686 27.97 -10.95 20.61
N TRP A 687 26.83 -10.89 21.31
CA TRP A 687 25.78 -9.88 21.23
C TRP A 687 25.96 -8.73 22.27
N ASP A 688 27.08 -8.68 23.00
CA ASP A 688 27.20 -7.89 24.25
C ASP A 688 28.30 -6.80 24.31
N GLU A 689 28.99 -6.44 23.22
CA GLU A 689 30.11 -5.45 23.28
C GLU A 689 29.93 -4.09 22.58
N GLU A 690 28.77 -3.75 22.01
CA GLU A 690 28.56 -2.42 21.38
C GLU A 690 27.85 -1.40 22.30
N LYS A 691 28.32 -1.27 23.54
CA LYS A 691 28.01 -0.12 24.41
C LYS A 691 29.28 0.46 25.01
N GLY A 692 29.98 1.28 24.24
CA GLY A 692 31.05 2.11 24.76
C GLY A 692 31.74 2.94 23.67
N GLY A 693 31.52 4.26 23.69
CA GLY A 693 32.41 5.22 23.03
C GLY A 693 31.76 6.15 22.03
N TYR A 694 31.13 7.23 22.51
CA TYR A 694 31.17 8.54 21.85
C TYR A 694 31.19 9.61 22.94
N GLN A 695 32.40 9.93 23.41
CA GLN A 695 32.80 11.25 23.92
C GLN A 695 33.87 11.77 22.95
N GLY A 696 33.67 12.99 22.46
CA GLY A 696 34.48 13.64 21.44
C GLY A 696 33.61 14.62 20.66
#